data_AF-A0AAD9G6P8-F1
#
_entry.id   AF-A0AAD9G6P8-F1
#
_cell.length_a   1.000
_cell.length_b   1.000
_cell.length_c   1.000
_cell.angle_alpha   90.00
_cell.angle_beta   90.00
_cell.angle_gamma   90.00
#
_symmetry.space_group_name_H-M   'P 1'
#
loop_
_entity.id
_entity.type
_entity.pdbx_description
1 polymer ?
#
loop_
_entity_poly.entity_id
_entity_poly.type
_entity_poly.pdbx_seq_one_letter_code
_entity_poly.pdbx_strand_id
1 'polypeptide(L)'
;MNRGDLYKMTSTLRLNIFGVGKDDWNCTRKVNKGIEETLLKIFKRRILSDHTTAITSEYAASSDHVQWSGGYPRLLLNTFESHRDQKDLMQYFNRDRVRSHLSSLNHESCDDESSEFDLDYQLRNCIDLLDQIRSHAPSALKGSCEAARSTTFLHYSDGVPKRIGSYTSDFRAYNSPFSIQLLPPDRRTRYSSSNAPSLPEMFLSLLSGVNEVLRTIECGDDADMSVVESCCLHIDLFVGRKGAGAGFVHDILDDYCSLGYLNLSEGFRASVSAISDAFGHVSNIDASCIGDVGDCVSGLGFSFAPCGFLIPYHLGVTSLLTDLNVINVTTPLGGASAGALSAVCATSVRPDMRDLMLLTEALSEEAVSRGSRYRLDDSLKSILSREVKPGTYLAVNRRIGEITIALASRRLMSYKGHFVSQFTDDSDLCDGIRASCNIPGYSTTGNVMFRGEKCYDGYFASRFRELGCPNTSARRTVRVTPFILGRSFVRRQKLKNEYLCPLLMGKDTYIVHYLRLKSLIRELWKRKFAYERMGDISAWRSELCLIIAAYELLVSGKDISNSVTWLDLMIRWRLLGLEYGLEDVKASDNYIPPSISNADTEEDPELARLFTLVIASEIAHKVGPGSSLSGRNYRGRLEHVDLLKRFGGSGLSPLFSRANFKTTPYCLIDWLRFEYESTMPRDDRFASSSPSQDLELRTLKQLLHTLLPPLSLSYYYTEFPYLLPNNVGNVWRLTTAMSSCGKADTRYLFDAGRCDAFRWLIGEYISFENWLHLRIRQLEGSAGSAASAARVFPGADPDPATDSYDRPIHARQHDFLSSTLGFLDHEGLLKLCGSSDLDKGSSPNSRLLTMQNLLVRRALMLGAVDPHYMHILCHPHLWME
;
A
#
# COMPACT_ATOMS: atom_id res chain seq x y z
N MET A 1 3.44 -18.34 49.41
CA MET A 1 4.00 -17.13 48.76
C MET A 1 2.86 -16.41 48.06
N ASN A 2 2.57 -15.17 48.48
CA ASN A 2 1.35 -14.46 48.13
C ASN A 2 1.34 -13.98 46.66
N ARG A 3 0.18 -14.12 46.01
CA ARG A 3 -0.16 -13.70 44.63
C ARG A 3 -0.16 -12.17 44.42
N GLY A 4 0.37 -11.38 45.35
CA GLY A 4 0.26 -9.91 45.38
C GLY A 4 1.47 -9.13 44.86
N ASP A 5 2.64 -9.75 44.73
CA ASP A 5 3.89 -9.02 44.45
C ASP A 5 4.37 -9.07 42.99
N LEU A 6 3.60 -9.70 42.08
CA LEU A 6 3.96 -9.76 40.65
C LEU A 6 3.47 -8.56 39.81
N TYR A 7 2.73 -7.61 40.42
CA TYR A 7 2.04 -6.53 39.70
C TYR A 7 2.57 -5.12 39.98
N LYS A 8 3.69 -4.97 40.70
CA LYS A 8 4.32 -3.66 40.96
C LYS A 8 5.79 -3.65 40.54
N MET A 9 6.03 -3.49 39.24
CA MET A 9 7.20 -2.78 38.68
C MET A 9 7.03 -2.61 37.16
N THR A 10 6.26 -1.59 36.79
CA THR A 10 6.12 -1.08 35.42
C THR A 10 7.21 -0.05 35.14
N SER A 11 8.33 -0.51 34.59
CA SER A 11 9.19 0.23 33.66
C SER A 11 10.21 -0.79 33.11
N THR A 12 10.14 -1.12 31.81
CA THR A 12 11.01 -2.12 31.15
C THR A 12 10.94 -3.55 31.72
N LEU A 13 9.79 -4.22 31.57
CA LEU A 13 9.79 -5.69 31.61
C LEU A 13 10.44 -6.22 30.33
N ARG A 14 11.60 -6.88 30.49
CA ARG A 14 12.27 -7.69 29.45
C ARG A 14 11.38 -8.90 29.13
N LEU A 15 10.33 -8.68 28.34
CA LEU A 15 9.46 -9.76 27.89
C LEU A 15 10.20 -10.54 26.80
N ASN A 16 10.32 -11.84 26.99
CA ASN A 16 10.83 -12.75 25.96
C ASN A 16 9.71 -12.98 24.92
N ILE A 17 9.42 -11.95 24.12
CA ILE A 17 8.38 -11.97 23.07
C ILE A 17 8.74 -13.12 22.12
N PHE A 18 7.86 -14.12 21.99
CA PHE A 18 8.08 -15.36 21.21
C PHE A 18 9.34 -16.19 21.55
N GLY A 19 9.96 -16.03 22.72
CA GLY A 19 11.21 -16.76 23.00
C GLY A 19 12.41 -16.27 22.17
N VAL A 20 12.30 -15.13 21.50
CA VAL A 20 13.32 -14.56 20.60
C VAL A 20 14.46 -13.99 21.45
N GLY A 21 15.64 -14.59 21.30
CA GLY A 21 16.81 -14.26 22.09
C GLY A 21 17.35 -12.87 21.77
N LYS A 22 18.18 -12.32 22.67
CA LYS A 22 18.83 -11.01 22.45
C LYS A 22 19.60 -10.94 21.12
N ASP A 23 20.15 -12.07 20.66
CA ASP A 23 20.94 -12.18 19.43
C ASP A 23 20.10 -12.14 18.15
N ASP A 24 18.81 -12.45 18.22
CA ASP A 24 17.92 -12.41 17.08
C ASP A 24 17.55 -10.97 16.69
N TRP A 25 17.42 -10.08 17.68
CA TRP A 25 17.18 -8.65 17.48
C TRP A 25 18.40 -7.92 16.88
N ASN A 26 19.61 -8.48 17.06
CA ASN A 26 20.82 -8.02 16.39
C ASN A 26 20.83 -8.35 14.88
N CYS A 27 19.87 -9.13 14.35
CA CYS A 27 19.82 -9.46 12.92
C CYS A 27 19.62 -8.22 12.03
N THR A 28 19.05 -7.13 12.53
CA THR A 28 18.98 -5.87 11.80
C THR A 28 20.37 -5.29 11.51
N ARG A 29 21.31 -5.39 12.46
CA ARG A 29 22.72 -4.99 12.22
C ARG A 29 23.38 -5.81 11.12
N LYS A 30 22.96 -7.07 10.92
CA LYS A 30 23.48 -7.91 9.83
C LYS A 30 23.15 -7.34 8.44
N VAL A 31 22.04 -6.60 8.29
CA VAL A 31 21.67 -5.97 7.02
C VAL A 31 22.68 -4.88 6.63
N ASN A 32 23.15 -4.09 7.61
CA ASN A 32 24.11 -3.00 7.38
C ASN A 32 25.58 -3.44 7.42
N LYS A 33 25.90 -4.57 8.06
CA LYS A 33 27.29 -5.04 8.23
C LYS A 33 28.11 -5.04 6.92
N GLY A 34 27.55 -5.58 5.83
CA GLY A 34 28.24 -5.63 4.55
C GLY A 34 28.48 -4.24 3.92
N ILE A 35 27.60 -3.29 4.22
CA ILE A 35 27.68 -1.90 3.76
C ILE A 35 28.75 -1.17 4.56
N GLU A 36 28.79 -1.33 5.88
CA GLU A 36 29.84 -0.78 6.75
C GLU A 36 31.24 -1.27 6.34
N GLU A 37 31.39 -2.57 6.11
CA GLU A 37 32.65 -3.15 5.61
C GLU A 37 33.05 -2.56 4.24
N THR A 38 32.07 -2.26 3.39
CA THR A 38 32.30 -1.67 2.06
C THR A 38 32.69 -0.21 2.16
N LEU A 39 32.02 0.58 3.01
CA LEU A 39 32.39 1.97 3.31
C LEU A 39 33.84 2.02 3.82
N LEU A 40 34.19 1.18 4.80
CA LEU A 40 35.56 1.09 5.30
C LEU A 40 36.57 0.79 4.20
N LYS A 41 36.25 -0.09 3.24
CA LYS A 41 37.13 -0.39 2.09
C LYS A 41 37.26 0.79 1.13
N ILE A 42 36.15 1.46 0.80
CA ILE A 42 36.11 2.62 -0.08
C ILE A 42 37.00 3.73 0.51
N PHE A 43 36.82 4.06 1.78
CA PHE A 43 37.57 5.13 2.43
C PHE A 43 39.04 4.74 2.70
N LYS A 44 39.33 3.49 3.13
CA LYS A 44 40.72 3.04 3.32
C LYS A 44 41.57 3.12 2.05
N ARG A 45 40.99 2.84 0.88
CA ARG A 45 41.71 2.93 -0.42
C ARG A 45 42.08 4.36 -0.81
N ARG A 46 41.47 5.37 -0.17
CA ARG A 46 41.60 6.78 -0.53
C ARG A 46 42.36 7.61 0.50
N ILE A 47 42.73 7.05 1.66
CA ILE A 47 43.47 7.75 2.71
C ILE A 47 44.98 7.60 2.48
N LEU A 48 45.62 8.70 2.06
CA LEU A 48 47.07 8.92 2.10
C LEU A 48 47.43 10.29 2.76
N SER A 49 46.52 10.91 3.52
CA SER A 49 46.81 12.13 4.30
C SER A 49 46.21 12.08 5.71
N ASP A 50 46.98 12.53 6.70
CA ASP A 50 46.77 12.34 8.15
C ASP A 50 45.52 13.02 8.77
N HIS A 51 44.80 13.87 8.03
CA HIS A 51 43.61 14.59 8.57
C HIS A 51 42.27 13.85 8.44
N THR A 52 42.25 12.62 7.93
CA THR A 52 41.01 11.94 7.49
C THR A 52 40.47 10.87 8.45
N THR A 53 41.22 10.51 9.49
CA THR A 53 40.83 9.49 10.49
C THR A 53 39.58 9.90 11.28
N ALA A 54 39.36 11.20 11.50
CA ALA A 54 38.15 11.73 12.15
C ALA A 54 36.89 11.51 11.30
N ILE A 55 36.94 11.70 9.98
CA ILE A 55 35.81 11.51 9.06
C ILE A 55 35.42 10.02 8.99
N THR A 56 36.39 9.11 8.89
CA THR A 56 36.09 7.66 8.95
C THR A 56 35.49 7.23 10.28
N SER A 57 35.90 7.86 11.39
CA SER A 57 35.30 7.63 12.71
C SER A 57 33.87 8.17 12.76
N GLU A 58 33.58 9.33 12.19
CA GLU A 58 32.23 9.93 12.17
C GLU A 58 31.25 9.14 11.28
N TYR A 59 31.70 8.67 10.10
CA TYR A 59 30.87 7.85 9.20
C TYR A 59 30.71 6.39 9.70
N ALA A 60 31.64 5.87 10.50
CA ALA A 60 31.55 4.54 11.11
C ALA A 60 30.89 4.54 12.51
N ALA A 61 30.96 5.65 13.25
CA ALA A 61 30.32 5.80 14.57
C ALA A 61 28.86 6.30 14.47
N SER A 62 28.48 6.94 13.37
CA SER A 62 27.09 7.41 13.14
C SER A 62 26.16 6.37 12.52
N SER A 63 26.62 5.16 12.20
CA SER A 63 25.79 4.15 11.54
C SER A 63 24.70 3.53 12.42
N ASP A 64 24.65 3.82 13.73
CA ASP A 64 23.68 3.20 14.64
C ASP A 64 23.22 4.06 15.84
N HIS A 65 23.68 5.32 16.01
CA HIS A 65 23.84 5.88 17.36
C HIS A 65 22.92 6.98 17.91
N VAL A 66 21.94 7.56 17.19
CA VAL A 66 21.35 8.83 17.72
C VAL A 66 20.01 8.73 18.45
N GLN A 67 19.17 7.69 18.30
CA GLN A 67 17.84 7.71 18.96
C GLN A 67 17.41 6.46 19.73
N TRP A 68 17.92 5.26 19.43
CA TRP A 68 17.43 4.03 20.07
C TRP A 68 18.48 3.37 20.98
N SER A 69 18.34 3.56 22.30
CA SER A 69 19.17 2.89 23.32
C SER A 69 18.65 1.51 23.72
N GLY A 70 17.45 1.12 23.28
CA GLY A 70 16.70 0.00 23.80
C GLY A 70 17.25 -1.39 23.46
N GLY A 71 17.94 -1.58 22.33
CA GLY A 71 18.49 -2.88 21.91
C GLY A 71 17.48 -4.02 21.68
N TYR A 72 16.21 -3.87 22.05
CA TYR A 72 15.10 -4.81 21.86
C TYR A 72 13.78 -4.02 21.66
N PRO A 73 12.77 -4.58 20.97
CA PRO A 73 11.47 -3.91 20.79
C PRO A 73 10.75 -3.64 22.11
N ARG A 74 10.06 -2.50 22.23
CA ARG A 74 9.20 -2.19 23.39
C ARG A 74 7.73 -2.36 22.98
N LEU A 75 6.93 -3.04 23.80
CA LEU A 75 5.50 -3.27 23.53
C LEU A 75 4.60 -2.36 24.35
N LEU A 76 3.61 -1.78 23.68
CA LEU A 76 2.51 -1.03 24.25
C LEU A 76 1.40 -2.01 24.66
N LEU A 77 1.21 -2.21 25.97
CA LEU A 77 0.25 -3.17 26.53
C LEU A 77 -1.04 -2.53 27.08
N ASN A 78 -1.18 -1.21 26.94
CA ASN A 78 -2.30 -0.45 27.46
C ASN A 78 -3.65 -0.88 26.85
N THR A 79 -4.72 -0.71 27.62
CA THR A 79 -6.10 -0.86 27.15
C THR A 79 -6.52 0.41 26.42
N PHE A 80 -7.25 0.23 25.32
CA PHE A 80 -7.84 1.32 24.56
C PHE A 80 -9.30 0.98 24.31
N GLU A 81 -10.15 2.00 24.33
CA GLU A 81 -11.54 1.86 23.92
C GLU A 81 -11.66 2.25 22.46
N SER A 82 -12.56 1.56 21.76
CA SER A 82 -13.02 1.98 20.46
C SER A 82 -14.37 2.64 20.67
N HIS A 83 -14.39 3.97 20.70
CA HIS A 83 -15.63 4.72 20.73
C HIS A 83 -15.87 5.30 19.34
N ARG A 84 -16.84 4.74 18.62
CA ARG A 84 -17.40 5.40 17.43
C ARG A 84 -18.54 6.29 17.91
N ASP A 85 -18.40 7.59 17.74
CA ASP A 85 -19.51 8.50 18.00
C ASP A 85 -20.49 8.44 16.82
N GLN A 86 -21.39 7.46 16.88
CA GLN A 86 -22.43 7.30 15.84
C GLN A 86 -23.37 8.51 15.80
N LYS A 87 -23.56 9.24 16.91
CA LYS A 87 -24.47 10.40 16.97
C LYS A 87 -23.96 11.54 16.09
N ASP A 88 -22.65 11.78 16.09
CA ASP A 88 -22.02 12.77 15.21
C ASP A 88 -22.18 12.43 13.71
N LEU A 89 -22.32 11.15 13.36
CA LEU A 89 -22.48 10.72 11.97
C LEU A 89 -23.92 10.91 11.47
N MET A 90 -24.90 10.87 12.37
CA MET A 90 -26.32 10.95 12.03
C MET A 90 -26.71 12.24 11.32
N GLN A 91 -26.01 13.35 11.60
CA GLN A 91 -26.32 14.64 10.97
C GLN A 91 -26.14 14.65 9.45
N TYR A 92 -25.39 13.68 8.89
CA TYR A 92 -25.15 13.57 7.44
C TYR A 92 -26.15 12.64 6.73
N PHE A 93 -27.08 12.00 7.45
CA PHE A 93 -28.10 11.15 6.85
C PHE A 93 -29.35 11.96 6.49
N ASN A 94 -29.92 11.67 5.32
CA ASN A 94 -31.25 12.14 4.98
C ASN A 94 -32.29 11.25 5.67
N ARG A 95 -32.86 11.77 6.78
CA ARG A 95 -33.78 11.03 7.65
C ARG A 95 -35.02 10.51 6.93
N ASP A 96 -35.57 11.28 5.99
CA ASP A 96 -36.77 10.88 5.26
C ASP A 96 -36.50 9.70 4.32
N ARG A 97 -35.33 9.68 3.68
CA ARG A 97 -34.90 8.56 2.83
C ARG A 97 -34.66 7.29 3.65
N VAL A 98 -33.98 7.41 4.80
CA VAL A 98 -33.71 6.27 5.70
C VAL A 98 -35.02 5.68 6.24
N ARG A 99 -35.93 6.52 6.73
CA ARG A 99 -37.23 6.07 7.25
C ARG A 99 -38.06 5.37 6.18
N SER A 100 -38.11 5.93 4.97
CA SER A 100 -38.81 5.34 3.83
C SER A 100 -38.23 3.97 3.46
N HIS A 101 -36.91 3.83 3.49
CA HIS A 101 -36.23 2.56 3.23
C HIS A 101 -36.50 1.51 4.31
N LEU A 102 -36.35 1.85 5.59
CA LEU A 102 -36.63 0.92 6.70
C LEU A 102 -38.11 0.49 6.72
N SER A 103 -39.03 1.41 6.43
CA SER A 103 -40.46 1.11 6.31
C SER A 103 -40.74 0.13 5.17
N SER A 104 -40.03 0.24 4.04
CA SER A 104 -40.16 -0.70 2.93
C SER A 104 -39.69 -2.13 3.27
N LEU A 105 -38.83 -2.26 4.28
CA LEU A 105 -38.32 -3.54 4.79
C LEU A 105 -39.16 -4.09 5.96
N ASN A 106 -40.30 -3.47 6.28
CA ASN A 106 -41.17 -3.80 7.42
C ASN A 106 -40.48 -3.67 8.79
N HIS A 107 -39.49 -2.79 8.93
CA HIS A 107 -38.96 -2.42 10.24
C HIS A 107 -39.81 -1.28 10.83
N GLU A 108 -40.39 -1.51 12.02
CA GLU A 108 -41.04 -0.44 12.79
C GLU A 108 -39.95 0.51 13.32
N SER A 109 -40.01 1.79 12.94
CA SER A 109 -39.07 2.80 13.44
C SER A 109 -39.19 2.92 14.95
N CYS A 110 -38.07 2.80 15.66
CA CYS A 110 -38.02 2.88 17.11
C CYS A 110 -37.52 4.27 17.50
N ASP A 111 -38.04 4.88 18.55
CA ASP A 111 -37.67 6.24 18.98
C ASP A 111 -36.17 6.40 19.36
N ASP A 112 -35.39 5.30 19.44
CA ASP A 112 -33.93 5.32 19.63
C ASP A 112 -33.17 5.32 18.28
N GLU A 113 -32.87 6.55 17.81
CA GLU A 113 -32.21 6.87 16.53
C GLU A 113 -30.87 6.11 16.29
N SER A 114 -30.21 5.65 17.35
CA SER A 114 -28.91 4.96 17.25
C SER A 114 -29.00 3.49 16.87
N SER A 115 -30.08 2.83 17.29
CA SER A 115 -30.29 1.40 17.04
C SER A 115 -30.84 1.10 15.64
N GLU A 116 -31.44 2.09 14.97
CA GLU A 116 -32.10 1.92 13.67
C GLU A 116 -31.10 1.59 12.54
N PHE A 117 -29.90 2.17 12.58
CA PHE A 117 -28.87 1.94 11.54
C PHE A 117 -28.22 0.56 11.64
N ASP A 118 -28.31 -0.10 12.79
CA ASP A 118 -27.84 -1.48 12.98
C ASP A 118 -28.83 -2.51 12.41
N LEU A 119 -30.04 -2.10 12.02
CA LEU A 119 -31.08 -3.00 11.48
C LEU A 119 -30.79 -3.44 10.05
N ASP A 120 -30.19 -2.58 9.23
CA ASP A 120 -29.92 -2.85 7.81
C ASP A 120 -28.42 -2.79 7.46
N TYR A 121 -28.00 -3.68 6.54
CA TYR A 121 -26.60 -3.80 6.17
C TYR A 121 -26.08 -2.66 5.26
N GLN A 122 -26.95 -2.06 4.43
CA GLN A 122 -26.57 -0.93 3.59
C GLN A 122 -26.31 0.30 4.46
N LEU A 123 -27.13 0.52 5.48
CA LEU A 123 -26.93 1.59 6.46
C LEU A 123 -25.61 1.42 7.23
N ARG A 124 -25.28 0.19 7.67
CA ARG A 124 -23.97 -0.10 8.29
C ARG A 124 -22.80 0.17 7.33
N ASN A 125 -22.94 -0.13 6.05
CA ASN A 125 -21.95 0.22 5.03
C ASN A 125 -21.85 1.74 4.83
N CYS A 126 -22.95 2.49 4.91
CA CYS A 126 -22.92 3.96 4.86
C CYS A 126 -22.09 4.55 6.00
N ILE A 127 -22.24 4.01 7.22
CA ILE A 127 -21.45 4.44 8.39
C ILE A 127 -19.95 4.23 8.13
N ASP A 128 -19.57 3.07 7.60
CA ASP A 128 -18.17 2.77 7.23
C ASP A 128 -17.63 3.80 6.21
N LEU A 129 -18.39 4.08 5.14
CA LEU A 129 -17.98 5.08 4.13
C LEU A 129 -17.93 6.51 4.70
N LEU A 130 -18.86 6.89 5.57
CA LEU A 130 -18.85 8.20 6.23
C LEU A 130 -17.62 8.40 7.13
N ASP A 131 -17.25 7.37 7.89
CA ASP A 131 -16.04 7.40 8.71
C ASP A 131 -14.79 7.60 7.83
N GLN A 132 -14.76 6.98 6.64
CA GLN A 132 -13.68 7.19 5.66
C GLN A 132 -13.65 8.64 5.17
N ILE A 133 -14.78 9.16 4.66
CA ILE A 133 -14.91 10.53 4.13
C ILE A 133 -14.48 11.55 5.20
N ARG A 134 -14.99 11.43 6.44
CA ARG A 134 -14.61 12.31 7.55
C ARG A 134 -13.13 12.24 7.89
N SER A 135 -12.51 11.08 7.71
CA SER A 135 -11.10 10.92 8.03
C SER A 135 -10.17 11.66 7.05
N HIS A 136 -10.65 11.90 5.82
CA HIS A 136 -9.98 12.69 4.78
C HIS A 136 -10.24 14.20 4.90
N ALA A 137 -11.26 14.62 5.64
CA ALA A 137 -11.55 16.04 5.85
C ALA A 137 -10.35 16.79 6.50
N PRO A 138 -10.12 18.07 6.16
CA PRO A 138 -9.11 18.91 6.80
C PRO A 138 -9.25 18.91 8.33
N SER A 139 -8.13 18.93 9.06
CA SER A 139 -8.10 18.88 10.53
C SER A 139 -8.92 19.99 11.20
N ALA A 140 -9.01 21.18 10.59
CA ALA A 140 -9.82 22.29 11.09
C ALA A 140 -11.34 22.02 11.07
N LEU A 141 -11.80 21.11 10.20
CA LEU A 141 -13.21 20.74 10.03
C LEU A 141 -13.60 19.49 10.85
N LYS A 142 -12.63 18.85 11.53
CA LYS A 142 -12.88 17.61 12.30
C LYS A 142 -13.68 17.81 13.60
N GLY A 143 -13.98 19.05 14.00
CA GLY A 143 -14.77 19.37 15.20
C GLY A 143 -14.08 18.98 16.52
N SER A 144 -14.65 19.41 17.65
CA SER A 144 -14.08 19.29 19.00
C SER A 144 -13.99 17.85 19.57
N CYS A 145 -14.43 16.83 18.83
CA CYS A 145 -14.44 15.43 19.30
C CYS A 145 -13.04 14.81 19.46
N GLU A 146 -11.99 15.41 18.87
CA GLU A 146 -10.61 14.94 19.13
C GLU A 146 -10.08 15.32 20.53
N ALA A 147 -10.71 16.28 21.22
CA ALA A 147 -10.31 16.70 22.57
C ALA A 147 -10.63 15.65 23.66
N ALA A 148 -11.49 14.68 23.38
CA ALA A 148 -11.94 13.67 24.34
C ALA A 148 -11.16 12.33 24.29
N ARG A 149 -10.14 12.19 23.43
CA ARG A 149 -9.29 10.98 23.35
C ARG A 149 -8.26 10.88 24.48
N SER A 150 -8.67 11.18 25.72
CA SER A 150 -7.83 11.09 26.91
C SER A 150 -7.91 9.68 27.50
N THR A 151 -6.96 8.82 27.19
CA THR A 151 -6.67 7.64 28.02
C THR A 151 -6.06 8.07 29.36
N THR A 152 -6.66 7.59 30.44
CA THR A 152 -6.18 7.78 31.82
C THR A 152 -5.02 6.83 32.12
N PHE A 153 -3.87 7.37 32.49
CA PHE A 153 -2.76 6.60 33.06
C PHE A 153 -2.82 6.61 34.60
N LEU A 154 -2.39 5.52 35.22
CA LEU A 154 -1.92 5.50 36.60
C LEU A 154 -0.41 5.19 36.58
N HIS A 155 0.42 6.24 36.69
CA HIS A 155 1.83 6.08 37.07
C HIS A 155 1.96 6.51 38.53
N TYR A 156 2.43 5.60 39.38
CA TYR A 156 2.84 5.94 40.74
C TYR A 156 4.35 6.18 40.72
N SER A 157 4.74 7.45 40.81
CA SER A 157 6.07 7.87 41.24
C SER A 157 5.84 8.84 42.41
N ASP A 158 6.41 8.54 43.57
CA ASP A 158 6.29 9.33 44.81
C ASP A 158 4.87 9.51 45.36
N GLY A 159 3.96 8.55 45.11
CA GLY A 159 2.61 8.58 45.70
C GLY A 159 1.67 9.64 45.12
N VAL A 160 2.10 10.40 44.11
CA VAL A 160 1.29 11.45 43.46
C VAL A 160 1.04 11.08 41.98
N PRO A 161 -0.23 10.98 41.53
CA PRO A 161 -0.54 10.71 40.13
C PRO A 161 -0.15 11.92 39.24
N LYS A 162 0.74 11.70 38.26
CA LYS A 162 1.02 12.66 37.18
C LYS A 162 0.36 12.21 35.87
N ARG A 163 -0.38 13.12 35.20
CA ARG A 163 -0.92 12.94 33.84
C ARG A 163 0.25 12.85 32.84
N ILE A 164 0.38 11.73 32.12
CA ILE A 164 1.26 11.59 30.95
C ILE A 164 0.39 11.05 29.80
N GLY A 165 0.43 11.67 28.63
CA GLY A 165 -0.41 11.30 27.48
C GLY A 165 0.03 10.02 26.76
N SER A 166 -0.81 9.54 25.83
CA SER A 166 -0.50 8.44 24.90
C SER A 166 0.78 8.73 24.11
N TYR A 167 1.71 7.77 24.10
CA TYR A 167 3.11 7.87 23.64
C TYR A 167 3.23 7.48 22.16
N THR A 168 3.80 8.37 21.34
CA THR A 168 4.14 8.13 19.93
C THR A 168 5.65 8.24 19.72
N SER A 169 6.19 7.55 18.74
CA SER A 169 7.58 7.73 18.31
C SER A 169 7.72 7.63 16.79
N ASP A 170 8.71 8.33 16.24
CA ASP A 170 9.04 8.35 14.81
C ASP A 170 10.56 8.19 14.69
N PHE A 171 10.99 7.17 13.97
CA PHE A 171 12.39 6.82 13.78
C PHE A 171 12.77 6.92 12.31
N ARG A 172 13.83 7.69 12.01
CA ARG A 172 14.51 7.60 10.71
C ARG A 172 15.31 6.30 10.64
N ALA A 173 14.81 5.33 9.88
CA ALA A 173 15.38 4.00 9.80
C ALA A 173 16.49 3.92 8.73
N TYR A 174 17.50 3.09 9.01
CA TYR A 174 18.59 2.75 8.08
C TYR A 174 19.40 3.97 7.56
N ASN A 175 19.53 5.03 8.36
CA ASN A 175 20.20 6.28 7.98
C ASN A 175 19.63 6.86 6.68
N SER A 176 18.31 6.82 6.56
CA SER A 176 17.58 7.36 5.43
C SER A 176 16.32 8.10 5.89
N PRO A 177 15.76 8.97 5.05
CA PRO A 177 14.44 9.58 5.28
C PRO A 177 13.24 8.60 5.35
N PHE A 178 13.46 7.29 5.25
CA PHE A 178 12.43 6.28 5.52
C PHE A 178 12.09 6.25 7.01
N SER A 179 10.81 6.43 7.33
CA SER A 179 10.34 6.54 8.72
C SER A 179 9.68 5.25 9.20
N ILE A 180 9.97 4.85 10.45
CA ILE A 180 9.21 3.82 11.17
C ILE A 180 8.58 4.47 12.39
N GLN A 181 7.26 4.34 12.51
CA GLN A 181 6.48 5.06 13.49
C GLN A 181 5.78 4.11 14.45
N LEU A 182 5.69 4.47 15.73
CA LEU A 182 4.69 3.95 16.65
C LEU A 182 3.50 4.91 16.63
N LEU A 183 2.39 4.47 16.03
CA LEU A 183 1.12 5.17 16.05
C LEU A 183 0.09 4.29 16.78
N PRO A 184 -0.09 4.49 18.09
CA PRO A 184 -1.08 3.76 18.87
C PRO A 184 -2.49 3.86 18.25
N PRO A 185 -3.32 2.80 18.35
CA PRO A 185 -4.64 2.81 17.75
C PRO A 185 -5.47 4.05 18.13
N ASP A 186 -5.48 4.45 19.40
CA ASP A 186 -6.20 5.64 19.90
C ASP A 186 -5.81 6.97 19.24
N ARG A 187 -4.60 7.08 18.69
CA ARG A 187 -4.10 8.29 17.99
C ARG A 187 -4.38 8.30 16.50
N ARG A 188 -4.91 7.21 15.96
CA ARG A 188 -5.17 7.09 14.53
C ARG A 188 -6.29 8.03 14.11
N THR A 189 -5.95 9.00 13.25
CA THR A 189 -6.89 9.99 12.69
C THR A 189 -7.50 9.57 11.37
N ARG A 190 -6.81 8.70 10.61
CA ARG A 190 -7.29 8.14 9.34
C ARG A 190 -8.00 6.82 9.58
N TYR A 191 -9.24 6.74 9.12
CA TYR A 191 -10.00 5.50 9.16
C TYR A 191 -9.76 4.75 7.85
N SER A 192 -9.52 3.43 7.93
CA SER A 192 -9.40 2.58 6.75
C SER A 192 -10.18 1.30 7.00
N SER A 193 -10.88 0.86 5.96
CA SER A 193 -11.72 -0.33 5.96
C SER A 193 -11.52 -1.10 4.66
N SER A 194 -11.64 -2.42 4.75
CA SER A 194 -11.54 -3.32 3.61
C SER A 194 -12.72 -3.16 2.62
N ASN A 195 -13.72 -2.35 2.98
CA ASN A 195 -14.84 -1.94 2.12
C ASN A 195 -14.64 -0.53 1.52
N ALA A 196 -13.49 0.11 1.73
CA ALA A 196 -13.20 1.37 1.06
C ALA A 196 -13.29 1.23 -0.47
N PRO A 197 -13.75 2.26 -1.21
CA PRO A 197 -13.73 2.21 -2.67
C PRO A 197 -12.29 2.19 -3.19
N SER A 198 -12.12 1.59 -4.37
CA SER A 198 -10.87 1.60 -5.12
C SER A 198 -10.75 2.91 -5.90
N LEU A 199 -9.71 3.70 -5.63
CA LEU A 199 -9.48 4.99 -6.29
C LEU A 199 -9.28 4.86 -7.83
N PRO A 200 -8.49 3.89 -8.34
CA PRO A 200 -8.41 3.66 -9.79
C PRO A 200 -9.75 3.30 -10.43
N GLU A 201 -10.59 2.49 -9.77
CA GLU A 201 -11.90 2.11 -10.31
C GLU A 201 -12.88 3.29 -10.28
N MET A 202 -12.74 4.24 -9.33
CA MET A 202 -13.50 5.50 -9.38
C MET A 202 -13.09 6.34 -10.58
N PHE A 203 -11.79 6.45 -10.85
CA PHE A 203 -11.30 7.15 -12.03
C PHE A 203 -11.72 6.45 -13.34
N LEU A 204 -11.68 5.12 -13.41
CA LEU A 204 -12.16 4.38 -14.57
C LEU A 204 -13.67 4.54 -14.78
N SER A 205 -14.46 4.70 -13.70
CA SER A 205 -15.89 5.05 -13.80
C SER A 205 -16.07 6.43 -14.45
N LEU A 206 -15.29 7.42 -14.00
CA LEU A 206 -15.30 8.76 -14.59
C LEU A 206 -14.90 8.72 -16.06
N LEU A 207 -13.80 8.02 -16.39
CA LEU A 207 -13.30 7.89 -17.75
C LEU A 207 -14.34 7.21 -18.67
N SER A 208 -14.99 6.16 -18.18
CA SER A 208 -16.08 5.48 -18.90
C SER A 208 -17.25 6.44 -19.18
N GLY A 209 -17.67 7.23 -18.18
CA GLY A 209 -18.70 8.26 -18.35
C GLY A 209 -18.30 9.36 -19.34
N VAL A 210 -17.06 9.87 -19.28
CA VAL A 210 -16.54 10.85 -20.24
C VAL A 210 -16.52 10.29 -21.67
N ASN A 211 -16.10 9.04 -21.83
CA ASN A 211 -16.07 8.37 -23.13
C ASN A 211 -17.47 8.27 -23.76
N GLU A 212 -18.48 7.96 -22.94
CA GLU A 212 -19.86 7.87 -23.39
C GLU A 212 -20.43 9.22 -23.81
N VAL A 213 -20.14 10.28 -23.04
CA VAL A 213 -20.50 11.65 -23.40
C VAL A 213 -19.87 12.06 -24.73
N LEU A 214 -18.57 11.79 -24.93
CA LEU A 214 -17.87 12.11 -26.18
C LEU A 214 -18.46 11.38 -27.40
N ARG A 215 -18.83 10.11 -27.26
CA ARG A 215 -19.50 9.33 -28.31
C ARG A 215 -20.88 9.90 -28.65
N THR A 216 -21.63 10.34 -27.63
CA THR A 216 -22.95 10.94 -27.80
C THR A 216 -22.85 12.28 -28.54
N ILE A 217 -21.87 13.12 -28.17
CA ILE A 217 -21.59 14.40 -28.84
C ILE A 217 -21.20 14.18 -30.31
N GLU A 218 -20.39 13.16 -30.61
CA GLU A 218 -20.00 12.82 -31.98
C GLU A 218 -21.24 12.42 -32.84
N CYS A 219 -22.21 11.73 -32.23
CA CYS A 219 -23.47 11.37 -32.89
C CYS A 219 -24.42 12.56 -33.10
N GLY A 220 -24.15 13.71 -32.47
CA GLY A 220 -24.98 14.92 -32.54
C GLY A 220 -26.19 14.92 -31.60
N ASP A 221 -26.21 14.00 -30.62
CA ASP A 221 -27.27 13.89 -29.62
C ASP A 221 -26.97 14.75 -28.37
N ASP A 222 -28.00 15.06 -27.58
CA ASP A 222 -27.85 15.77 -26.31
C ASP A 222 -27.27 14.81 -25.26
N ALA A 223 -26.09 15.15 -24.72
CA ALA A 223 -25.34 14.26 -23.86
C ALA A 223 -25.75 14.42 -22.39
N ASP A 224 -26.20 13.32 -21.77
CA ASP A 224 -26.50 13.29 -20.33
C ASP A 224 -25.21 13.31 -19.50
N MET A 225 -25.05 14.36 -18.68
CA MET A 225 -23.89 14.55 -17.81
C MET A 225 -24.07 13.92 -16.42
N SER A 226 -25.25 13.39 -16.09
CA SER A 226 -25.61 12.93 -14.75
C SER A 226 -24.62 11.89 -14.17
N VAL A 227 -24.15 10.96 -15.02
CA VAL A 227 -23.17 9.94 -14.65
C VAL A 227 -21.81 10.57 -14.36
N VAL A 228 -21.36 11.51 -15.20
CA VAL A 228 -20.09 12.22 -15.00
C VAL A 228 -20.13 13.04 -13.71
N GLU A 229 -21.22 13.76 -13.47
CA GLU A 229 -21.45 14.53 -12.23
C GLU A 229 -21.43 13.64 -10.99
N SER A 230 -22.09 12.48 -11.05
CA SER A 230 -22.08 11.50 -9.96
C SER A 230 -20.67 10.94 -9.71
N CYS A 231 -19.93 10.61 -10.76
CA CYS A 231 -18.53 10.19 -10.67
C CYS A 231 -17.64 11.28 -10.05
N CYS A 232 -17.80 12.54 -10.45
CA CYS A 232 -17.07 13.67 -9.88
C CYS A 232 -17.38 13.83 -8.39
N LEU A 233 -18.65 13.75 -7.98
CA LEU A 233 -19.06 13.78 -6.58
C LEU A 233 -18.36 12.67 -5.77
N HIS A 234 -18.37 11.43 -6.27
CA HIS A 234 -17.69 10.34 -5.60
C HIS A 234 -16.21 10.64 -5.40
N ILE A 235 -15.51 11.10 -6.45
CA ILE A 235 -14.09 11.46 -6.38
C ILE A 235 -13.84 12.57 -5.36
N ASP A 236 -14.62 13.64 -5.38
CA ASP A 236 -14.47 14.77 -4.45
C ASP A 236 -14.59 14.33 -2.98
N LEU A 237 -15.55 13.45 -2.67
CA LEU A 237 -15.79 12.95 -1.32
C LEU A 237 -14.66 12.07 -0.79
N PHE A 238 -14.10 11.18 -1.62
CA PHE A 238 -13.07 10.23 -1.17
C PHE A 238 -11.64 10.74 -1.34
N VAL A 239 -11.39 11.70 -2.23
CA VAL A 239 -10.14 12.48 -2.25
C VAL A 239 -10.16 13.55 -1.15
N GLY A 240 -11.35 14.00 -0.73
CA GLY A 240 -11.54 15.01 0.32
C GLY A 240 -11.36 16.45 -0.18
N ARG A 241 -11.44 16.67 -1.50
CA ARG A 241 -11.20 17.96 -2.16
C ARG A 241 -12.32 18.26 -3.15
N LYS A 242 -12.98 19.41 -2.97
CA LYS A 242 -14.03 19.86 -3.88
C LYS A 242 -13.44 20.26 -5.24
N GLY A 243 -14.04 19.79 -6.33
CA GLY A 243 -13.63 20.08 -7.71
C GLY A 243 -12.49 19.20 -8.24
N ALA A 244 -12.03 18.19 -7.48
CA ALA A 244 -11.01 17.26 -7.95
C ALA A 244 -11.52 16.43 -9.14
N GLY A 245 -12.77 15.97 -9.08
CA GLY A 245 -13.43 15.25 -10.16
C GLY A 245 -13.51 16.05 -11.45
N ALA A 246 -13.88 17.33 -11.38
CA ALA A 246 -13.90 18.23 -12.54
C ALA A 246 -12.50 18.46 -13.11
N GLY A 247 -11.49 18.62 -12.25
CA GLY A 247 -10.08 18.69 -12.67
C GLY A 247 -9.65 17.44 -13.45
N PHE A 248 -10.07 16.25 -13.00
CA PHE A 248 -9.78 15.00 -13.72
C PHE A 248 -10.48 14.92 -15.09
N VAL A 249 -11.69 15.47 -15.24
CA VAL A 249 -12.35 15.59 -16.55
C VAL A 249 -11.51 16.47 -17.48
N HIS A 250 -11.04 17.62 -17.00
CA HIS A 250 -10.16 18.50 -17.80
C HIS A 250 -8.88 17.80 -18.26
N ASP A 251 -8.23 17.07 -17.37
CA ASP A 251 -7.01 16.33 -17.70
C ASP A 251 -7.27 15.21 -18.72
N ILE A 252 -8.39 14.49 -18.61
CA ILE A 252 -8.80 13.47 -19.60
C ILE A 252 -8.93 14.10 -20.99
N LEU A 253 -9.59 15.25 -21.09
CA LEU A 253 -9.79 15.95 -22.35
C LEU A 253 -8.46 16.50 -22.92
N ASP A 254 -7.57 17.07 -22.10
CA ASP A 254 -6.24 17.54 -22.52
C ASP A 254 -5.35 16.36 -22.99
N ASP A 255 -5.46 15.20 -22.35
CA ASP A 255 -4.78 13.97 -22.75
C ASP A 255 -5.31 13.42 -24.08
N TYR A 256 -6.62 13.40 -24.30
CA TYR A 256 -7.21 13.02 -25.58
C TYR A 256 -6.89 14.01 -26.71
N CYS A 257 -6.80 15.31 -26.40
CA CYS A 257 -6.30 16.30 -27.35
C CYS A 257 -4.84 16.02 -27.72
N SER A 258 -3.99 15.71 -26.73
CA SER A 258 -2.58 15.38 -26.94
C SER A 258 -2.36 14.09 -27.75
N LEU A 259 -3.33 13.16 -27.67
CA LEU A 259 -3.38 11.94 -28.47
C LEU A 259 -3.92 12.15 -29.90
N GLY A 260 -4.49 13.32 -30.18
CA GLY A 260 -5.13 13.64 -31.45
C GLY A 260 -6.52 13.02 -31.63
N TYR A 261 -7.17 12.61 -30.53
CA TYR A 261 -8.52 12.02 -30.57
C TYR A 261 -9.62 13.09 -30.63
N LEU A 262 -9.30 14.33 -30.25
CA LEU A 262 -10.21 15.47 -30.28
C LEU A 262 -9.42 16.79 -30.39
N ASN A 263 -10.13 17.89 -30.66
CA ASN A 263 -9.58 19.24 -30.63
C ASN A 263 -10.23 20.07 -29.51
N LEU A 264 -9.42 20.88 -28.82
CA LEU A 264 -9.85 21.82 -27.79
C LEU A 264 -9.69 23.27 -28.27
N SER A 265 -10.69 24.11 -28.00
CA SER A 265 -10.64 25.54 -28.32
C SER A 265 -9.77 26.35 -27.34
N GLU A 266 -9.32 27.55 -27.76
CA GLU A 266 -8.36 28.40 -27.00
C GLU A 266 -8.83 28.79 -25.58
N GLY A 267 -10.14 28.75 -25.31
CA GLY A 267 -10.72 29.06 -24.00
C GLY A 267 -10.75 27.89 -22.99
N PHE A 268 -10.43 26.66 -23.43
CA PHE A 268 -10.57 25.45 -22.60
C PHE A 268 -9.82 25.53 -21.26
N ARG A 269 -8.59 26.06 -21.28
CA ARG A 269 -7.75 26.16 -20.07
C ARG A 269 -8.20 27.26 -19.10
N ALA A 270 -9.06 28.18 -19.54
CA ALA A 270 -9.64 29.23 -18.71
C ALA A 270 -11.02 28.85 -18.15
N SER A 271 -11.70 27.86 -18.75
CA SER A 271 -12.94 27.26 -18.23
C SER A 271 -12.61 26.33 -17.08
N VAL A 272 -12.79 26.76 -15.83
CA VAL A 272 -12.54 25.90 -14.64
C VAL A 272 -13.81 25.74 -13.80
N SER A 273 -14.94 26.35 -14.21
CA SER A 273 -16.13 26.49 -13.35
C SER A 273 -17.19 25.40 -13.50
N ALA A 274 -17.40 24.82 -14.68
CA ALA A 274 -18.46 23.82 -14.89
C ALA A 274 -18.08 22.70 -15.88
N ILE A 275 -18.55 21.48 -15.61
CA ILE A 275 -18.31 20.29 -16.44
C ILE A 275 -18.92 20.47 -17.84
N SER A 276 -20.14 21.03 -17.93
CA SER A 276 -20.81 21.33 -19.19
C SER A 276 -19.98 22.27 -20.08
N ASP A 277 -19.35 23.28 -19.48
CA ASP A 277 -18.53 24.25 -20.20
C ASP A 277 -17.28 23.58 -20.78
N ALA A 278 -16.67 22.65 -20.03
CA ALA A 278 -15.51 21.89 -20.49
C ALA A 278 -15.81 21.09 -21.77
N PHE A 279 -16.95 20.41 -21.84
CA PHE A 279 -17.38 19.68 -23.05
C PHE A 279 -17.78 20.63 -24.19
N GLY A 280 -18.30 21.82 -23.90
CA GLY A 280 -18.61 22.84 -24.92
C GLY A 280 -17.39 23.33 -25.71
N HIS A 281 -16.18 23.11 -25.21
CA HIS A 281 -14.93 23.45 -25.87
C HIS A 281 -14.34 22.33 -26.76
N VAL A 282 -14.99 21.16 -26.81
CA VAL A 282 -14.54 19.98 -27.57
C VAL A 282 -15.09 20.00 -28.99
N SER A 283 -14.25 19.64 -29.96
CA SER A 283 -14.63 19.52 -31.38
C SER A 283 -13.82 18.44 -32.10
N ASN A 284 -14.30 17.99 -33.27
CA ASN A 284 -13.60 17.03 -34.13
C ASN A 284 -13.17 15.74 -33.38
N ILE A 285 -14.12 15.11 -32.72
CA ILE A 285 -13.94 13.86 -31.96
C ILE A 285 -13.75 12.71 -32.96
N ASP A 286 -12.78 11.85 -32.71
CA ASP A 286 -12.61 10.54 -33.36
C ASP A 286 -12.93 9.45 -32.34
N ALA A 287 -14.20 9.05 -32.22
CA ALA A 287 -14.58 8.05 -31.23
C ALA A 287 -14.06 6.65 -31.55
N SER A 288 -13.59 6.40 -32.78
CA SER A 288 -12.97 5.10 -33.13
C SER A 288 -11.69 4.84 -32.32
N CYS A 289 -11.05 5.92 -31.83
CA CYS A 289 -9.91 5.86 -30.94
C CYS A 289 -10.29 5.70 -29.45
N ILE A 290 -11.55 5.93 -29.09
CA ILE A 290 -12.08 5.90 -27.72
C ILE A 290 -12.71 4.54 -27.42
N GLY A 291 -11.88 3.62 -26.91
CA GLY A 291 -12.30 2.28 -26.53
C GLY A 291 -12.96 2.20 -25.14
N ASP A 292 -13.59 1.05 -24.88
CA ASP A 292 -14.07 0.72 -23.54
C ASP A 292 -12.90 0.48 -22.58
N VAL A 293 -13.13 0.78 -21.31
CA VAL A 293 -12.11 0.76 -20.26
C VAL A 293 -12.53 -0.18 -19.12
N GLY A 294 -11.54 -0.59 -18.32
CA GLY A 294 -11.76 -1.43 -17.14
C GLY A 294 -11.88 -2.93 -17.42
N ASP A 295 -11.75 -3.69 -16.34
CA ASP A 295 -11.83 -5.16 -16.35
C ASP A 295 -13.07 -5.64 -15.59
N CYS A 296 -13.61 -6.80 -15.96
CA CYS A 296 -14.66 -7.48 -15.19
C CYS A 296 -14.13 -8.32 -14.01
N VAL A 297 -12.83 -8.62 -14.00
CA VAL A 297 -12.17 -9.46 -13.00
C VAL A 297 -10.99 -8.74 -12.38
N SER A 298 -10.92 -8.76 -11.04
CA SER A 298 -9.86 -8.09 -10.31
C SER A 298 -8.50 -8.70 -10.61
N GLY A 299 -7.48 -7.85 -10.76
CA GLY A 299 -6.10 -8.29 -11.00
C GLY A 299 -5.49 -9.07 -9.82
N LEU A 300 -5.92 -8.77 -8.59
CA LEU A 300 -5.31 -9.29 -7.36
C LEU A 300 -6.38 -9.64 -6.31
N GLY A 301 -6.23 -10.79 -5.68
CA GLY A 301 -6.99 -11.19 -4.49
C GLY A 301 -6.09 -11.78 -3.42
N PHE A 302 -6.57 -11.84 -2.18
CA PHE A 302 -5.81 -12.34 -1.05
C PHE A 302 -6.50 -13.53 -0.43
N SER A 303 -5.73 -14.58 -0.12
CA SER A 303 -6.26 -15.77 0.53
C SER A 303 -5.48 -16.11 1.79
N PHE A 304 -6.19 -16.19 2.91
CA PHE A 304 -5.63 -16.37 4.23
C PHE A 304 -5.59 -17.85 4.63
N ALA A 305 -4.39 -18.35 4.89
CA ALA A 305 -4.17 -19.72 5.31
C ALA A 305 -4.80 -20.01 6.69
N PRO A 306 -5.09 -21.28 7.00
CA PRO A 306 -5.40 -21.71 8.36
C PRO A 306 -4.30 -21.29 9.33
N CYS A 307 -4.67 -20.71 10.46
CA CYS A 307 -3.72 -20.15 11.41
C CYS A 307 -4.06 -20.33 12.89
N GLY A 308 -5.21 -20.92 13.23
CA GLY A 308 -5.69 -21.00 14.61
C GLY A 308 -5.64 -19.62 15.30
N PHE A 309 -5.15 -19.54 16.54
CA PHE A 309 -5.04 -18.26 17.27
C PHE A 309 -3.97 -17.28 16.74
N LEU A 310 -3.28 -17.57 15.63
CA LEU A 310 -2.38 -16.61 14.96
C LEU A 310 -3.14 -15.57 14.11
N ILE A 311 -4.47 -15.45 14.25
CA ILE A 311 -5.31 -14.41 13.62
C ILE A 311 -4.71 -13.00 13.68
N PRO A 312 -4.08 -12.54 14.79
CA PRO A 312 -3.50 -11.20 14.84
C PRO A 312 -2.52 -10.92 13.69
N TYR A 313 -1.79 -11.92 13.21
CA TYR A 313 -0.91 -11.78 12.04
C TYR A 313 -1.70 -11.42 10.78
N HIS A 314 -2.80 -12.13 10.50
CA HIS A 314 -3.68 -11.85 9.37
C HIS A 314 -4.35 -10.48 9.50
N LEU A 315 -4.74 -10.08 10.71
CA LEU A 315 -5.27 -8.74 10.97
C LEU A 315 -4.22 -7.66 10.72
N GLY A 316 -2.98 -7.87 11.13
CA GLY A 316 -1.87 -6.97 10.84
C GLY A 316 -1.60 -6.82 9.35
N VAL A 317 -1.57 -7.94 8.61
CA VAL A 317 -1.45 -7.93 7.15
C VAL A 317 -2.60 -7.15 6.51
N THR A 318 -3.83 -7.47 6.89
CA THR A 318 -5.04 -6.81 6.36
C THR A 318 -5.05 -5.33 6.69
N SER A 319 -4.65 -4.96 7.90
CA SER A 319 -4.57 -3.57 8.35
C SER A 319 -3.64 -2.73 7.48
N LEU A 320 -2.42 -3.20 7.20
CA LEU A 320 -1.51 -2.44 6.33
C LEU A 320 -2.01 -2.37 4.88
N LEU A 321 -2.50 -3.48 4.33
CA LEU A 321 -2.97 -3.51 2.94
C LEU A 321 -4.25 -2.67 2.74
N THR A 322 -5.07 -2.54 3.78
CA THR A 322 -6.24 -1.66 3.80
C THR A 322 -5.84 -0.20 3.95
N ASP A 323 -4.84 0.12 4.79
CA ASP A 323 -4.25 1.46 4.89
C ASP A 323 -3.73 1.97 3.53
N LEU A 324 -3.31 1.06 2.66
CA LEU A 324 -2.79 1.33 1.32
C LEU A 324 -3.83 1.13 0.21
N ASN A 325 -5.11 0.88 0.53
CA ASN A 325 -6.21 0.61 -0.42
C ASN A 325 -5.93 -0.58 -1.38
N VAL A 326 -4.98 -1.46 -1.05
CA VAL A 326 -4.71 -2.71 -1.80
C VAL A 326 -5.78 -3.76 -1.52
N ILE A 327 -6.23 -3.84 -0.26
CA ILE A 327 -7.49 -4.51 0.10
C ILE A 327 -8.55 -3.41 0.21
N ASN A 328 -9.50 -3.44 -0.71
CA ASN A 328 -10.61 -2.50 -0.84
C ASN A 328 -11.86 -3.27 -1.30
N VAL A 329 -13.02 -2.62 -1.50
CA VAL A 329 -14.30 -3.27 -1.81
C VAL A 329 -14.28 -4.21 -3.01
N THR A 330 -13.36 -3.96 -3.95
CA THR A 330 -13.22 -4.72 -5.22
C THR A 330 -12.25 -5.90 -5.10
N THR A 331 -11.45 -5.97 -4.04
CA THR A 331 -10.44 -7.00 -3.83
C THR A 331 -11.10 -8.31 -3.35
N PRO A 332 -11.05 -9.40 -4.12
CA PRO A 332 -11.58 -10.69 -3.68
C PRO A 332 -10.74 -11.27 -2.55
N LEU A 333 -11.41 -11.81 -1.53
CA LEU A 333 -10.78 -12.41 -0.37
C LEU A 333 -11.13 -13.89 -0.27
N GLY A 334 -10.18 -14.69 0.20
CA GLY A 334 -10.36 -16.12 0.42
C GLY A 334 -9.83 -16.52 1.78
N GLY A 335 -10.31 -17.63 2.33
CA GLY A 335 -9.66 -18.20 3.50
C GLY A 335 -10.17 -19.58 3.88
N ALA A 336 -9.39 -20.22 4.74
CA ALA A 336 -9.73 -21.49 5.36
C ALA A 336 -9.52 -21.39 6.87
N SER A 337 -10.42 -22.01 7.66
CA SER A 337 -10.32 -22.01 9.13
C SER A 337 -10.26 -20.59 9.68
N ALA A 338 -9.37 -20.33 10.62
CA ALA A 338 -9.11 -19.00 11.14
C ALA A 338 -8.78 -17.95 10.06
N GLY A 339 -8.29 -18.36 8.88
CA GLY A 339 -8.13 -17.47 7.73
C GLY A 339 -9.47 -17.05 7.09
N ALA A 340 -10.44 -17.96 6.99
CA ALA A 340 -11.81 -17.64 6.56
C ALA A 340 -12.48 -16.68 7.56
N LEU A 341 -12.34 -16.97 8.85
CA LEU A 341 -12.82 -16.10 9.93
C LEU A 341 -12.20 -14.70 9.83
N SER A 342 -10.90 -14.60 9.56
CA SER A 342 -10.22 -13.31 9.39
C SER A 342 -10.80 -12.52 8.20
N ALA A 343 -10.99 -13.17 7.05
CA ALA A 343 -11.52 -12.52 5.85
C ALA A 343 -12.97 -12.00 6.03
N VAL A 344 -13.86 -12.83 6.60
CA VAL A 344 -15.27 -12.44 6.83
C VAL A 344 -15.36 -11.37 7.91
N CYS A 345 -14.68 -11.53 9.05
CA CYS A 345 -14.78 -10.57 10.13
C CYS A 345 -14.20 -9.20 9.75
N ALA A 346 -13.08 -9.18 9.03
CA ALA A 346 -12.41 -7.96 8.59
C ALA A 346 -13.18 -7.15 7.55
N THR A 347 -14.21 -7.73 6.91
CA THR A 347 -15.03 -7.09 5.88
C THR A 347 -16.44 -6.80 6.35
N SER A 348 -17.11 -7.77 6.97
CA SER A 348 -18.58 -7.70 7.11
C SER A 348 -19.06 -7.65 8.57
N VAL A 349 -18.20 -8.01 9.54
CA VAL A 349 -18.57 -8.03 10.96
C VAL A 349 -17.99 -6.84 11.71
N ARG A 350 -16.67 -6.62 11.61
CA ARG A 350 -15.94 -5.52 12.25
C ARG A 350 -14.87 -4.99 11.29
N PRO A 351 -15.23 -4.06 10.37
CA PRO A 351 -14.29 -3.52 9.41
C PRO A 351 -13.15 -2.69 10.05
N ASP A 352 -13.34 -2.18 11.28
CA ASP A 352 -12.24 -1.58 12.04
C ASP A 352 -11.34 -2.64 12.66
N MET A 353 -10.09 -2.69 12.19
CA MET A 353 -9.05 -3.61 12.67
C MET A 353 -8.78 -3.47 14.18
N ARG A 354 -9.02 -2.30 14.78
CA ARG A 354 -8.88 -2.10 16.23
C ARG A 354 -9.90 -2.91 17.01
N ASP A 355 -11.17 -2.83 16.60
CA ASP A 355 -12.27 -3.57 17.21
C ASP A 355 -12.01 -5.08 17.12
N LEU A 356 -11.62 -5.51 15.91
CA LEU A 356 -11.35 -6.91 15.64
C LEU A 356 -10.13 -7.43 16.41
N MET A 357 -9.11 -6.59 16.63
CA MET A 357 -7.97 -6.92 17.47
C MET A 357 -8.37 -7.06 18.95
N LEU A 358 -9.21 -6.17 19.49
CA LEU A 358 -9.72 -6.29 20.87
C LEU A 358 -10.56 -7.58 21.07
N LEU A 359 -11.40 -7.91 20.09
CA LEU A 359 -12.15 -9.18 20.10
C LEU A 359 -11.21 -10.39 20.06
N THR A 360 -10.15 -10.33 19.25
CA THR A 360 -9.14 -11.39 19.15
C THR A 360 -8.32 -11.53 20.43
N GLU A 361 -7.99 -10.43 21.12
CA GLU A 361 -7.34 -10.46 22.44
C GLU A 361 -8.22 -11.18 23.47
N ALA A 362 -9.52 -10.85 23.54
CA ALA A 362 -10.45 -11.47 24.47
C ALA A 362 -10.60 -12.99 24.21
N LEU A 363 -10.67 -13.39 22.95
CA LEU A 363 -10.66 -14.79 22.52
C LEU A 363 -9.39 -15.52 22.97
N SER A 364 -8.24 -14.89 22.75
CA SER A 364 -6.95 -15.46 23.09
C SER A 364 -6.80 -15.66 24.60
N GLU A 365 -7.26 -14.69 25.40
CA GLU A 365 -7.26 -14.77 26.87
C GLU A 365 -8.21 -15.85 27.41
N GLU A 366 -9.39 -16.02 26.80
CA GLU A 366 -10.29 -17.12 27.14
C GLU A 366 -9.64 -18.48 26.87
N ALA A 367 -9.01 -18.65 25.70
CA ALA A 367 -8.34 -19.89 25.33
C ALA A 367 -7.16 -20.23 26.26
N VAL A 368 -6.37 -19.23 26.67
CA VAL A 368 -5.27 -19.41 27.63
C VAL A 368 -5.79 -19.83 29.01
N SER A 369 -6.90 -19.24 29.47
CA SER A 369 -7.43 -19.50 30.82
C SER A 369 -8.24 -20.80 30.93
N ARG A 370 -8.98 -21.19 29.89
CA ARG A 370 -9.94 -22.31 29.91
C ARG A 370 -9.52 -23.50 29.05
N GLY A 371 -8.46 -23.37 28.25
CA GLY A 371 -8.06 -24.31 27.22
C GLY A 371 -8.96 -24.27 25.98
N SER A 372 -8.41 -24.62 24.83
CA SER A 372 -9.09 -24.59 23.53
C SER A 372 -9.62 -25.96 23.06
N ARG A 373 -9.03 -27.06 23.53
CA ARG A 373 -9.38 -28.41 23.10
C ARG A 373 -10.85 -28.74 23.42
N TYR A 374 -11.58 -29.20 22.40
CA TYR A 374 -13.01 -29.50 22.40
C TYR A 374 -13.94 -28.33 22.72
N ARG A 375 -13.43 -27.09 22.72
CA ARG A 375 -14.18 -25.89 23.09
C ARG A 375 -14.20 -24.82 22.00
N LEU A 376 -13.39 -24.97 20.94
CA LEU A 376 -13.27 -23.96 19.89
C LEU A 376 -14.60 -23.66 19.20
N ASP A 377 -15.40 -24.68 18.87
CA ASP A 377 -16.69 -24.48 18.18
C ASP A 377 -17.68 -23.71 19.07
N ASP A 378 -17.67 -23.95 20.39
CA ASP A 378 -18.57 -23.27 21.32
C ASP A 378 -18.15 -21.82 21.57
N SER A 379 -16.85 -21.55 21.73
CA SER A 379 -16.32 -20.19 21.79
C SER A 379 -16.62 -19.42 20.49
N LEU A 380 -16.45 -20.06 19.33
CA LEU A 380 -16.76 -19.44 18.04
C LEU A 380 -18.26 -19.16 17.88
N LYS A 381 -19.14 -20.11 18.24
CA LYS A 381 -20.61 -19.88 18.27
C LYS A 381 -21.00 -18.70 19.14
N SER A 382 -20.45 -18.63 20.35
CA SER A 382 -20.73 -17.56 21.30
C SER A 382 -20.38 -16.18 20.71
N ILE A 383 -19.26 -16.08 20.00
CA ILE A 383 -18.83 -14.81 19.41
C ILE A 383 -19.59 -14.49 18.13
N LEU A 384 -19.80 -15.46 17.23
CA LEU A 384 -20.55 -15.20 16.01
C LEU A 384 -21.99 -14.78 16.33
N SER A 385 -22.66 -15.43 17.28
CA SER A 385 -24.01 -15.03 17.72
C SER A 385 -24.08 -13.64 18.36
N ARG A 386 -22.97 -13.15 18.94
CA ARG A 386 -22.90 -11.82 19.54
C ARG A 386 -22.58 -10.73 18.52
N GLU A 387 -21.68 -11.02 17.57
CA GLU A 387 -21.09 -10.02 16.69
C GLU A 387 -21.75 -9.97 15.29
N VAL A 388 -22.29 -11.09 14.78
CA VAL A 388 -22.97 -11.12 13.48
C VAL A 388 -24.36 -10.50 13.62
N LYS A 389 -24.59 -9.40 12.88
CA LYS A 389 -25.87 -8.69 12.85
C LYS A 389 -26.76 -9.20 11.73
N PRO A 390 -28.10 -9.04 11.82
CA PRO A 390 -29.01 -9.37 10.72
C PRO A 390 -28.59 -8.73 9.39
N GLY A 391 -28.56 -9.51 8.32
CA GLY A 391 -28.15 -9.07 6.97
C GLY A 391 -26.65 -9.03 6.73
N THR A 392 -25.81 -9.54 7.65
CA THR A 392 -24.36 -9.67 7.42
C THR A 392 -24.06 -10.58 6.22
N TYR A 393 -24.83 -11.66 6.04
CA TYR A 393 -24.71 -12.53 4.87
C TYR A 393 -24.93 -11.79 3.54
N LEU A 394 -25.82 -10.78 3.50
CA LEU A 394 -26.02 -9.95 2.31
C LEU A 394 -24.82 -9.06 2.03
N ALA A 395 -24.21 -8.49 3.08
CA ALA A 395 -22.97 -7.72 2.94
C ALA A 395 -21.84 -8.59 2.35
N VAL A 396 -21.73 -9.85 2.80
CA VAL A 396 -20.78 -10.83 2.26
C VAL A 396 -21.09 -11.15 0.79
N ASN A 397 -22.34 -11.53 0.48
CA ASN A 397 -22.75 -11.98 -0.85
C ASN A 397 -22.69 -10.88 -1.92
N ARG A 398 -23.04 -9.64 -1.55
CA ARG A 398 -23.17 -8.49 -2.48
C ARG A 398 -21.87 -7.70 -2.65
N ARG A 399 -20.85 -8.02 -1.88
CA ARG A 399 -19.53 -7.40 -2.02
C ARG A 399 -18.99 -7.61 -3.43
N ILE A 400 -18.37 -6.58 -4.02
CA ILE A 400 -17.82 -6.63 -5.38
C ILE A 400 -16.68 -7.65 -5.45
N GLY A 401 -15.69 -7.51 -4.57
CA GLY A 401 -14.64 -8.50 -4.36
C GLY A 401 -15.18 -9.66 -3.52
N GLU A 402 -15.55 -10.75 -4.19
CA GLU A 402 -16.14 -11.96 -3.60
C GLU A 402 -15.31 -12.50 -2.41
N ILE A 403 -16.01 -12.95 -1.37
CA ILE A 403 -15.40 -13.61 -0.21
C ILE A 403 -15.63 -15.11 -0.31
N THR A 404 -14.56 -15.90 -0.38
CA THR A 404 -14.62 -17.37 -0.48
C THR A 404 -14.13 -18.02 0.80
N ILE A 405 -14.98 -18.81 1.45
CA ILE A 405 -14.57 -19.68 2.56
C ILE A 405 -14.35 -21.11 2.05
N ALA A 406 -13.26 -21.73 2.49
CA ALA A 406 -12.97 -23.12 2.19
C ALA A 406 -13.32 -24.02 3.38
N LEU A 407 -13.97 -25.15 3.12
CA LEU A 407 -14.26 -26.20 4.09
C LEU A 407 -14.15 -27.55 3.40
N ALA A 408 -14.01 -28.64 4.15
CA ALA A 408 -13.89 -29.97 3.57
C ALA A 408 -14.99 -30.90 4.08
N SER A 409 -15.56 -31.72 3.21
CA SER A 409 -16.36 -32.87 3.61
C SER A 409 -15.51 -34.14 3.52
N ARG A 410 -15.80 -35.15 4.35
CA ARG A 410 -15.14 -36.45 4.25
C ARG A 410 -16.00 -37.39 3.41
N ARG A 411 -15.44 -37.85 2.29
CA ARG A 411 -16.05 -38.90 1.45
C ARG A 411 -15.12 -40.11 1.43
N LEU A 412 -15.57 -41.23 2.02
CA LEU A 412 -14.76 -42.43 2.26
C LEU A 412 -13.44 -42.10 3.04
N MET A 413 -12.29 -42.32 2.42
CA MET A 413 -10.95 -42.06 2.97
C MET A 413 -10.32 -40.76 2.45
N SER A 414 -11.06 -39.95 1.69
CA SER A 414 -10.57 -38.68 1.12
C SER A 414 -11.37 -37.48 1.61
N TYR A 415 -10.72 -36.32 1.66
CA TYR A 415 -11.40 -35.03 1.85
C TYR A 415 -11.77 -34.45 0.50
N LYS A 416 -13.02 -33.96 0.38
CA LYS A 416 -13.49 -33.17 -0.76
C LYS A 416 -13.60 -31.72 -0.31
N GLY A 417 -12.83 -30.84 -0.93
CA GLY A 417 -12.92 -29.41 -0.70
C GLY A 417 -14.21 -28.81 -1.26
N HIS A 418 -14.79 -27.88 -0.51
CA HIS A 418 -15.92 -27.05 -0.87
C HIS A 418 -15.48 -25.59 -0.70
N PHE A 419 -15.76 -24.77 -1.71
CA PHE A 419 -15.44 -23.34 -1.73
C PHE A 419 -16.77 -22.58 -1.83
N VAL A 420 -17.13 -21.88 -0.76
CA VAL A 420 -18.45 -21.27 -0.59
C VAL A 420 -18.28 -19.76 -0.53
N SER A 421 -19.07 -19.06 -1.33
CA SER A 421 -19.07 -17.60 -1.40
C SER A 421 -20.45 -16.97 -1.37
N GLN A 422 -21.49 -17.79 -1.42
CA GLN A 422 -22.90 -17.38 -1.38
C GLN A 422 -23.61 -18.09 -0.23
N PHE A 423 -24.22 -17.30 0.64
CA PHE A 423 -24.92 -17.74 1.85
C PHE A 423 -26.41 -17.43 1.77
N THR A 424 -27.26 -18.27 2.36
CA THR A 424 -28.72 -18.07 2.30
C THR A 424 -29.24 -17.10 3.35
N ASP A 425 -28.58 -17.08 4.52
CA ASP A 425 -28.94 -16.27 5.68
C ASP A 425 -27.73 -16.16 6.64
N ASP A 426 -27.86 -15.39 7.72
CA ASP A 426 -26.79 -15.22 8.71
C ASP A 426 -26.44 -16.52 9.46
N SER A 427 -27.38 -17.45 9.60
CA SER A 427 -27.12 -18.76 10.22
C SER A 427 -26.29 -19.65 9.30
N ASP A 428 -26.62 -19.71 8.00
CA ASP A 428 -25.84 -20.42 6.99
C ASP A 428 -24.41 -19.86 6.89
N LEU A 429 -24.25 -18.53 6.98
CA LEU A 429 -22.94 -17.90 7.10
C LEU A 429 -22.17 -18.37 8.35
N CYS A 430 -22.80 -18.30 9.53
CA CYS A 430 -22.18 -18.72 10.78
C CYS A 430 -21.79 -20.20 10.75
N ASP A 431 -22.65 -21.06 10.25
CA ASP A 431 -22.40 -22.50 10.14
C ASP A 431 -21.29 -22.82 9.13
N GLY A 432 -21.22 -22.09 8.02
CA GLY A 432 -20.12 -22.18 7.06
C GLY A 432 -18.77 -21.84 7.69
N ILE A 433 -18.69 -20.74 8.45
CA ILE A 433 -17.48 -20.32 9.17
C ILE A 433 -17.09 -21.36 10.22
N ARG A 434 -18.06 -21.84 11.02
CA ARG A 434 -17.82 -22.88 12.03
C ARG A 434 -17.31 -24.17 11.42
N ALA A 435 -17.91 -24.61 10.32
CA ALA A 435 -17.47 -25.78 9.57
C ALA A 435 -16.04 -25.62 9.02
N SER A 436 -15.72 -24.43 8.49
CA SER A 436 -14.37 -24.10 8.01
C SER A 436 -13.31 -24.17 9.13
N CYS A 437 -13.68 -23.88 10.38
CA CYS A 437 -12.83 -23.93 11.57
C CYS A 437 -12.86 -25.28 12.34
N ASN A 438 -13.53 -26.30 11.80
CA ASN A 438 -13.73 -27.56 12.52
C ASN A 438 -12.55 -28.54 12.37
N ILE A 439 -11.52 -28.35 13.19
CA ILE A 439 -10.34 -29.23 13.26
C ILE A 439 -10.76 -30.62 13.77
N PRO A 440 -10.61 -31.70 12.97
CA PRO A 440 -11.05 -33.04 13.34
C PRO A 440 -10.40 -33.52 14.65
N GLY A 441 -11.24 -33.90 15.63
CA GLY A 441 -10.77 -34.41 16.92
C GLY A 441 -10.16 -33.36 17.84
N TYR A 442 -10.29 -32.07 17.51
CA TYR A 442 -9.80 -30.96 18.33
C TYR A 442 -10.86 -29.89 18.60
N SER A 443 -11.62 -29.42 17.61
CA SER A 443 -12.52 -28.26 17.79
C SER A 443 -13.74 -28.58 18.65
N THR A 444 -14.30 -29.77 18.51
CA THR A 444 -15.47 -30.26 19.27
C THR A 444 -15.42 -31.79 19.35
N THR A 445 -16.19 -32.38 20.27
CA THR A 445 -16.43 -33.83 20.35
C THR A 445 -17.50 -34.30 19.35
N GLY A 446 -18.36 -33.40 18.87
CA GLY A 446 -19.45 -33.67 17.93
C GLY A 446 -19.07 -33.49 16.45
N ASN A 447 -20.07 -33.59 15.57
CA ASN A 447 -19.93 -33.21 14.17
C ASN A 447 -20.40 -31.76 13.99
N VAL A 448 -19.69 -30.98 13.19
CA VAL A 448 -20.20 -29.69 12.68
C VAL A 448 -20.84 -29.95 11.32
N MET A 449 -22.12 -29.61 11.22
CA MET A 449 -22.91 -29.80 10.01
C MET A 449 -22.94 -28.50 9.21
N PHE A 450 -22.83 -28.59 7.90
CA PHE A 450 -23.08 -27.46 6.99
C PHE A 450 -23.86 -27.98 5.78
N ARG A 451 -25.03 -27.37 5.50
CA ARG A 451 -25.95 -27.76 4.42
C ARG A 451 -26.22 -29.28 4.35
N GLY A 452 -26.43 -29.90 5.52
CA GLY A 452 -26.73 -31.33 5.66
C GLY A 452 -25.53 -32.28 5.57
N GLU A 453 -24.32 -31.78 5.33
CA GLU A 453 -23.09 -32.59 5.29
C GLU A 453 -22.24 -32.42 6.56
N LYS A 454 -21.50 -33.47 6.94
CA LYS A 454 -20.47 -33.37 7.98
C LYS A 454 -19.23 -32.71 7.40
N CYS A 455 -18.87 -31.56 7.96
CA CYS A 455 -17.80 -30.73 7.46
C CYS A 455 -16.66 -30.58 8.47
N TYR A 456 -15.48 -30.36 7.93
CA TYR A 456 -14.19 -30.30 8.59
C TYR A 456 -13.40 -29.10 8.10
N ASP A 457 -12.32 -28.82 8.81
CA ASP A 457 -11.47 -27.66 8.61
C ASP A 457 -11.05 -27.46 7.13
N GLY A 458 -11.09 -26.20 6.69
CA GLY A 458 -10.73 -25.81 5.33
C GLY A 458 -9.27 -26.11 4.94
N TYR A 459 -8.39 -26.35 5.90
CA TYR A 459 -7.03 -26.84 5.65
C TYR A 459 -7.03 -28.08 4.72
N PHE A 460 -8.02 -28.95 4.85
CA PHE A 460 -8.14 -30.17 4.05
C PHE A 460 -8.79 -29.95 2.68
N ALA A 461 -9.24 -28.73 2.37
CA ALA A 461 -9.92 -28.42 1.11
C ALA A 461 -8.96 -28.12 -0.04
N SER A 462 -7.78 -27.55 0.26
CA SER A 462 -6.83 -27.03 -0.74
C SER A 462 -5.59 -27.93 -0.88
N ARG A 463 -4.83 -27.76 -1.97
CA ARG A 463 -3.60 -28.53 -2.22
C ARG A 463 -2.45 -28.04 -1.31
N PHE A 464 -1.44 -28.88 -1.11
CA PHE A 464 -0.28 -28.54 -0.28
C PHE A 464 0.45 -27.26 -0.74
N ARG A 465 0.61 -27.04 -2.05
CA ARG A 465 1.28 -25.85 -2.60
C ARG A 465 0.48 -24.56 -2.37
N GLU A 466 -0.81 -24.69 -2.16
CA GLU A 466 -1.72 -23.59 -1.83
C GLU A 466 -1.68 -23.25 -0.33
N LEU A 467 -0.96 -24.02 0.50
CA LEU A 467 -0.79 -23.75 1.93
C LEU A 467 -2.13 -23.67 2.71
N GLY A 468 -3.17 -24.36 2.21
CA GLY A 468 -4.53 -24.29 2.76
C GLY A 468 -5.33 -23.06 2.31
N CYS A 469 -4.78 -22.21 1.44
CA CYS A 469 -5.46 -21.03 0.90
C CYS A 469 -6.32 -21.40 -0.33
N PRO A 470 -7.65 -21.18 -0.32
CA PRO A 470 -8.44 -21.27 -1.55
C PRO A 470 -7.95 -20.26 -2.60
N ASN A 471 -8.13 -20.57 -3.89
CA ASN A 471 -7.99 -19.54 -4.92
C ASN A 471 -9.17 -18.57 -4.81
N THR A 472 -8.91 -17.31 -5.12
CA THR A 472 -9.93 -16.26 -5.21
C THR A 472 -10.41 -16.13 -6.65
N SER A 473 -11.48 -15.37 -6.88
CA SER A 473 -11.96 -15.04 -8.23
C SER A 473 -11.07 -14.06 -9.00
N ALA A 474 -10.01 -13.53 -8.37
CA ALA A 474 -9.05 -12.64 -9.02
C ALA A 474 -8.10 -13.40 -9.98
N ARG A 475 -7.52 -12.70 -10.95
CA ARG A 475 -6.51 -13.25 -11.88
C ARG A 475 -5.29 -13.84 -11.14
N ARG A 476 -4.96 -13.28 -9.97
CA ARG A 476 -3.89 -13.75 -9.08
C ARG A 476 -4.35 -13.76 -7.64
N THR A 477 -4.06 -14.87 -6.95
CA THR A 477 -4.24 -14.98 -5.50
C THR A 477 -2.90 -14.92 -4.77
N VAL A 478 -2.74 -13.92 -3.88
CA VAL A 478 -1.65 -13.84 -2.90
C VAL A 478 -2.03 -14.66 -1.67
N ARG A 479 -1.16 -15.59 -1.30
CA ARG A 479 -1.37 -16.52 -0.20
C ARG A 479 -0.69 -15.98 1.05
N VAL A 480 -1.49 -15.67 2.06
CA VAL A 480 -1.04 -15.09 3.32
C VAL A 480 -0.93 -16.20 4.36
N THR A 481 0.25 -16.39 4.95
CA THR A 481 0.43 -17.37 6.01
C THR A 481 1.40 -16.89 7.08
N PRO A 482 1.08 -17.06 8.38
CA PRO A 482 2.03 -16.81 9.44
C PRO A 482 3.07 -17.93 9.54
N PHE A 483 2.96 -19.05 8.82
CA PHE A 483 3.90 -20.17 8.95
C PHE A 483 5.10 -20.05 8.03
N ILE A 484 6.24 -20.61 8.46
CA ILE A 484 7.45 -20.73 7.63
C ILE A 484 7.36 -22.03 6.83
N LEU A 485 6.39 -22.11 5.92
CA LEU A 485 6.14 -23.25 5.03
C LEU A 485 6.47 -22.91 3.58
N GLY A 486 6.63 -23.93 2.73
CA GLY A 486 6.77 -23.71 1.29
C GLY A 486 8.03 -22.95 0.86
N ARG A 487 9.12 -22.99 1.65
CA ARG A 487 10.36 -22.22 1.43
C ARG A 487 10.88 -22.29 -0.02
N SER A 488 10.81 -23.46 -0.64
CA SER A 488 11.24 -23.64 -2.04
C SER A 488 10.36 -22.90 -3.04
N PHE A 489 9.05 -22.80 -2.80
CA PHE A 489 8.11 -22.07 -3.65
C PHE A 489 8.31 -20.56 -3.50
N VAL A 490 8.37 -20.07 -2.26
CA VAL A 490 8.56 -18.65 -1.93
C VAL A 490 9.88 -18.12 -2.51
N ARG A 491 10.98 -18.88 -2.37
CA ARG A 491 12.31 -18.46 -2.87
C ARG A 491 12.43 -18.42 -4.39
N ARG A 492 11.56 -19.13 -5.12
CA ARG A 492 11.62 -19.21 -6.59
C ARG A 492 10.76 -18.16 -7.28
N GLN A 493 9.99 -17.37 -6.53
CA GLN A 493 9.21 -16.28 -7.10
C GLN A 493 10.12 -15.14 -7.54
N LYS A 494 9.85 -14.64 -8.75
CA LYS A 494 10.53 -13.50 -9.36
C LYS A 494 9.51 -12.37 -9.50
N LEU A 495 8.76 -12.33 -10.61
CA LEU A 495 7.75 -11.29 -10.80
C LEU A 495 6.46 -11.54 -10.02
N LYS A 496 6.00 -12.79 -9.90
CA LYS A 496 4.64 -13.07 -9.39
C LYS A 496 4.40 -12.93 -7.89
N ASN A 497 5.43 -12.96 -7.03
CA ASN A 497 5.32 -12.77 -5.56
C ASN A 497 3.98 -13.22 -4.90
N GLU A 498 3.53 -14.45 -5.10
CA GLU A 498 2.21 -14.94 -4.68
C GLU A 498 2.16 -15.38 -3.20
N TYR A 499 3.23 -15.15 -2.42
CA TYR A 499 3.29 -15.54 -1.02
C TYR A 499 3.68 -14.35 -0.12
N LEU A 500 2.83 -14.08 0.88
CA LEU A 500 3.09 -13.14 1.97
C LEU A 500 3.27 -13.95 3.25
N CYS A 501 4.51 -14.03 3.73
CA CYS A 501 4.88 -14.84 4.88
C CYS A 501 6.24 -14.42 5.48
N PRO A 502 6.60 -14.92 6.67
CA PRO A 502 7.84 -14.53 7.37
C PRO A 502 9.14 -14.86 6.61
N LEU A 503 9.09 -15.73 5.61
CA LEU A 503 10.25 -16.05 4.75
C LEU A 503 10.75 -14.86 3.93
N LEU A 504 9.92 -13.82 3.77
CA LEU A 504 10.29 -12.59 3.07
C LEU A 504 11.41 -11.81 3.78
N MET A 505 11.62 -12.03 5.08
CA MET A 505 12.73 -11.46 5.84
C MET A 505 14.10 -11.76 5.21
N GLY A 506 14.22 -12.87 4.46
CA GLY A 506 15.42 -13.19 3.69
C GLY A 506 15.72 -12.24 2.52
N LYS A 507 14.83 -11.30 2.20
CA LYS A 507 15.00 -10.26 1.17
C LYS A 507 15.35 -8.88 1.74
N ASP A 508 15.48 -8.74 3.06
CA ASP A 508 15.65 -7.44 3.73
C ASP A 508 16.84 -6.62 3.21
N THR A 509 17.94 -7.24 2.80
CA THR A 509 19.09 -6.54 2.20
C THR A 509 18.74 -5.80 0.91
N TYR A 510 17.87 -6.37 0.08
CA TYR A 510 17.42 -5.76 -1.17
C TYR A 510 16.33 -4.71 -0.92
N ILE A 511 15.45 -4.97 0.05
CA ILE A 511 14.40 -4.04 0.47
C ILE A 511 15.03 -2.76 1.04
N VAL A 512 15.99 -2.89 1.97
CA VAL A 512 16.67 -1.74 2.58
C VAL A 512 17.48 -0.95 1.56
N HIS A 513 18.17 -1.63 0.62
CA HIS A 513 18.82 -0.96 -0.50
C HIS A 513 17.81 -0.12 -1.31
N TYR A 514 16.69 -0.73 -1.68
CA TYR A 514 15.65 -0.08 -2.47
C TYR A 514 15.04 1.13 -1.75
N LEU A 515 14.76 1.03 -0.45
CA LEU A 515 14.26 2.14 0.37
C LEU A 515 15.25 3.31 0.44
N ARG A 516 16.55 3.02 0.60
CA ARG A 516 17.60 4.06 0.57
C ARG A 516 17.68 4.75 -0.79
N LEU A 517 17.68 3.97 -1.86
CA LEU A 517 17.71 4.49 -3.23
C LEU A 517 16.50 5.39 -3.50
N LYS A 518 15.29 4.94 -3.15
CA LYS A 518 14.06 5.70 -3.37
C LYS A 518 13.95 6.92 -2.47
N SER A 519 14.48 6.85 -1.25
CA SER A 519 14.60 8.03 -0.39
C SER A 519 15.55 9.07 -1.01
N LEU A 520 16.71 8.62 -1.53
CA LEU A 520 17.66 9.51 -2.22
C LEU A 520 17.03 10.16 -3.46
N ILE A 521 16.35 9.38 -4.30
CA ILE A 521 15.64 9.90 -5.49
C ILE A 521 14.60 10.95 -5.09
N ARG A 522 13.84 10.74 -4.01
CA ARG A 522 12.87 11.74 -3.52
C ARG A 522 13.56 13.05 -3.14
N GLU A 523 14.69 13.00 -2.43
CA GLU A 523 15.42 14.22 -2.06
C GLU A 523 16.03 14.92 -3.29
N LEU A 524 16.52 14.17 -4.29
CA LEU A 524 17.00 14.74 -5.56
C LEU A 524 15.87 15.40 -6.37
N TRP A 525 14.63 14.89 -6.31
CA TRP A 525 13.47 15.56 -6.89
C TRP A 525 13.18 16.90 -6.21
N LYS A 526 13.22 16.95 -4.87
CA LYS A 526 13.07 18.23 -4.15
C LYS A 526 14.14 19.22 -4.57
N ARG A 527 15.38 18.74 -4.70
CA ARG A 527 16.52 19.52 -5.17
C ARG A 527 16.28 20.09 -6.57
N LYS A 528 15.87 19.25 -7.52
CA LYS A 528 15.49 19.68 -8.88
C LYS A 528 14.41 20.76 -8.87
N PHE A 529 13.35 20.58 -8.08
CA PHE A 529 12.28 21.57 -8.01
C PHE A 529 12.74 22.90 -7.41
N ALA A 530 13.73 22.92 -6.53
CA ALA A 530 14.35 24.17 -6.08
C ALA A 530 15.02 24.91 -7.25
N TYR A 531 15.82 24.22 -8.07
CA TYR A 531 16.43 24.82 -9.27
C TYR A 531 15.40 25.32 -10.28
N GLU A 532 14.35 24.53 -10.55
CA GLU A 532 13.29 24.93 -11.48
C GLU A 532 12.52 26.16 -10.98
N ARG A 533 12.27 26.29 -9.67
CA ARG A 533 11.66 27.50 -9.10
C ARG A 533 12.52 28.75 -9.33
N MET A 534 13.84 28.59 -9.35
CA MET A 534 14.79 29.68 -9.61
C MET A 534 15.06 29.91 -11.11
N GLY A 535 14.51 29.07 -12.00
CA GLY A 535 14.73 29.17 -13.44
C GLY A 535 16.12 28.75 -13.93
N ASP A 536 16.96 28.17 -13.07
CA ASP A 536 18.34 27.77 -13.42
C ASP A 536 18.49 26.26 -13.61
N ILE A 537 17.96 25.76 -14.71
CA ILE A 537 18.10 24.36 -15.12
C ILE A 537 19.57 24.04 -15.46
N SER A 538 20.39 25.04 -15.81
CA SER A 538 21.80 24.84 -16.17
C SER A 538 22.67 24.51 -14.95
N ALA A 539 22.37 25.11 -13.81
CA ALA A 539 22.98 24.78 -12.53
C ALA A 539 22.62 23.35 -12.08
N TRP A 540 21.34 22.94 -12.22
CA TRP A 540 20.93 21.56 -11.97
C TRP A 540 21.71 20.55 -12.83
N ARG A 541 21.88 20.82 -14.12
CA ARG A 541 22.71 19.99 -15.00
C ARG A 541 24.17 19.90 -14.54
N SER A 542 24.72 21.01 -14.07
CA SER A 542 26.09 21.07 -13.55
C SER A 542 26.24 20.25 -12.26
N GLU A 543 25.25 20.30 -11.37
CA GLU A 543 25.20 19.45 -10.18
C GLU A 543 25.11 17.96 -10.56
N LEU A 544 24.24 17.59 -11.51
CA LEU A 544 24.14 16.22 -12.01
C LEU A 544 25.48 15.69 -12.55
N CYS A 545 26.24 16.50 -13.31
CA CYS A 545 27.58 16.13 -13.78
C CYS A 545 28.52 15.78 -12.62
N LEU A 546 28.50 16.57 -11.54
CA LEU A 546 29.32 16.32 -10.35
C LEU A 546 28.90 15.04 -9.64
N ILE A 547 27.59 14.81 -9.48
CA ILE A 547 27.05 13.60 -8.84
C ILE A 547 27.41 12.35 -9.66
N ILE A 548 27.29 12.41 -11.00
CA ILE A 548 27.66 11.32 -11.91
C ILE A 548 29.17 11.03 -11.81
N ALA A 549 30.02 12.05 -11.85
CA ALA A 549 31.46 11.90 -11.67
C ALA A 549 31.79 11.29 -10.30
N ALA A 550 31.14 11.75 -9.24
CA ALA A 550 31.30 11.21 -7.89
C ALA A 550 30.89 9.73 -7.81
N TYR A 551 29.80 9.34 -8.46
CA TYR A 551 29.35 7.96 -8.56
C TYR A 551 30.41 7.08 -9.27
N GLU A 552 30.87 7.51 -10.44
CA GLU A 552 31.85 6.78 -11.24
C GLU A 552 33.20 6.64 -10.51
N LEU A 553 33.61 7.66 -9.75
CA LEU A 553 34.81 7.64 -8.91
C LEU A 553 34.71 6.58 -7.79
N LEU A 554 33.56 6.47 -7.14
CA LEU A 554 33.32 5.52 -6.04
C LEU A 554 33.22 4.08 -6.56
N VAL A 555 32.55 3.87 -7.69
CA VAL A 555 32.37 2.52 -8.26
C VAL A 555 33.64 2.00 -8.91
N SER A 556 34.37 2.84 -9.65
CA SER A 556 35.60 2.43 -10.35
C SER A 556 36.80 2.29 -9.42
N GLY A 557 36.83 3.03 -8.31
CA GLY A 557 37.95 3.08 -7.37
C GLY A 557 39.24 3.68 -7.94
N LYS A 558 39.20 4.33 -9.11
CA LYS A 558 40.31 5.06 -9.73
C LYS A 558 40.06 6.57 -9.61
N ASP A 559 41.08 7.42 -9.62
CA ASP A 559 40.90 8.87 -9.71
C ASP A 559 40.57 9.29 -11.14
N ILE A 560 39.56 10.16 -11.33
CA ILE A 560 39.03 10.57 -12.64
C ILE A 560 40.01 11.46 -13.43
N SER A 561 41.04 11.95 -12.76
CA SER A 561 42.24 12.58 -13.32
C SER A 561 43.21 12.74 -12.14
N ASN A 562 44.52 12.89 -12.37
CA ASN A 562 45.46 13.20 -11.28
C ASN A 562 45.18 14.56 -10.57
N SER A 563 44.10 15.27 -10.93
CA SER A 563 43.78 16.64 -10.50
C SER A 563 42.46 16.80 -9.70
N VAL A 564 41.59 15.80 -9.59
CA VAL A 564 40.28 15.96 -8.90
C VAL A 564 40.04 14.81 -7.92
N THR A 565 39.97 15.12 -6.63
CA THR A 565 39.74 14.14 -5.56
C THR A 565 38.25 13.98 -5.23
N TRP A 566 37.90 12.89 -4.53
CA TRP A 566 36.55 12.69 -3.96
C TRP A 566 36.12 13.87 -3.08
N LEU A 567 37.03 14.40 -2.26
CA LEU A 567 36.74 15.51 -1.37
C LEU A 567 36.43 16.78 -2.17
N ASP A 568 37.18 17.03 -3.26
CA ASP A 568 36.93 18.19 -4.13
C ASP A 568 35.55 18.12 -4.78
N LEU A 569 35.13 16.95 -5.27
CA LEU A 569 33.79 16.76 -5.85
C LEU A 569 32.69 16.99 -4.80
N MET A 570 32.86 16.44 -3.59
CA MET A 570 31.88 16.59 -2.52
C MET A 570 31.79 18.03 -2.01
N ILE A 571 32.93 18.75 -1.92
CA ILE A 571 32.93 20.17 -1.56
C ILE A 571 32.21 20.98 -2.64
N ARG A 572 32.53 20.76 -3.92
CA ARG A 572 31.87 21.46 -5.03
C ARG A 572 30.38 21.18 -5.09
N TRP A 573 29.99 19.92 -4.91
CA TRP A 573 28.58 19.53 -4.84
C TRP A 573 27.88 20.26 -3.69
N ARG A 574 28.49 20.27 -2.49
CA ARG A 574 27.91 20.96 -1.34
C ARG A 574 27.81 22.47 -1.49
N LEU A 575 28.79 23.11 -2.12
CA LEU A 575 28.76 24.55 -2.34
C LEU A 575 27.62 24.96 -3.26
N LEU A 576 27.41 24.21 -4.36
CA LEU A 576 26.22 24.38 -5.21
C LEU A 576 24.93 24.01 -4.45
N GLY A 577 25.02 23.01 -3.56
CA GLY A 577 24.03 22.66 -2.54
C GLY A 577 23.50 23.87 -1.76
N LEU A 578 24.41 24.56 -1.09
CA LEU A 578 24.12 25.62 -0.14
C LEU A 578 23.66 26.93 -0.80
N GLU A 579 24.21 27.29 -1.97
CA GLU A 579 23.80 28.48 -2.73
C GLU A 579 22.29 28.50 -3.03
N TYR A 580 21.69 27.34 -3.27
CA TYR A 580 20.29 27.19 -3.69
C TYR A 580 19.37 26.66 -2.56
N GLY A 581 19.89 26.46 -1.34
CA GLY A 581 19.13 25.98 -0.17
C GLY A 581 18.66 27.09 0.80
N LEU A 582 19.18 28.31 0.67
CA LEU A 582 19.05 29.37 1.69
C LEU A 582 17.83 30.29 1.53
N GLU A 583 16.96 30.13 0.53
CA GLU A 583 15.89 31.10 0.24
C GLU A 583 14.47 30.75 0.77
N ASP A 584 14.27 29.67 1.53
CA ASP A 584 12.99 29.49 2.27
C ASP A 584 12.84 30.50 3.44
N VAL A 585 13.85 31.35 3.68
CA VAL A 585 13.84 32.43 4.69
C VAL A 585 14.35 33.76 4.11
N LYS A 586 13.49 34.46 3.35
CA LYS A 586 13.23 35.93 3.41
C LYS A 586 12.88 36.54 2.04
N ALA A 587 11.60 36.83 1.88
CA ALA A 587 11.18 38.05 1.19
C ALA A 587 11.44 39.26 2.11
N SER A 588 12.61 39.88 2.01
CA SER A 588 12.80 41.28 2.42
C SER A 588 14.05 41.85 1.76
N ASP A 589 13.85 42.85 0.91
CA ASP A 589 14.90 43.58 0.20
C ASP A 589 15.94 44.15 1.17
N ASN A 590 17.20 43.75 0.94
CA ASN A 590 18.47 44.16 1.54
C ASN A 590 19.15 43.05 2.34
N TYR A 591 20.02 42.28 1.67
CA TYR A 591 20.94 41.41 2.38
C TYR A 591 22.35 41.38 1.78
N ILE A 592 23.32 41.67 2.66
CA ILE A 592 24.76 41.45 2.49
C ILE A 592 25.03 40.03 3.03
N PRO A 593 25.88 39.20 2.39
CA PRO A 593 26.08 37.81 2.82
C PRO A 593 26.62 37.76 4.26
N PRO A 594 25.99 37.00 5.17
CA PRO A 594 26.50 36.80 6.51
C PRO A 594 27.52 35.67 6.49
N SER A 595 28.49 35.75 7.37
CA SER A 595 29.36 34.63 7.71
C SER A 595 28.52 33.41 8.11
N ILE A 596 28.75 32.29 7.42
CA ILE A 596 28.12 30.97 7.60
C ILE A 596 28.06 30.61 9.10
N SER A 597 26.86 30.60 9.69
CA SER A 597 26.61 30.05 11.02
C SER A 597 26.04 28.63 10.92
N ASN A 598 26.61 27.70 11.68
CA ASN A 598 26.47 26.24 11.61
C ASN A 598 25.07 25.61 11.81
N ALA A 599 23.97 26.37 11.83
CA ALA A 599 22.65 25.84 12.18
C ALA A 599 21.82 25.38 10.95
N ASP A 600 21.98 26.01 9.78
CA ASP A 600 21.26 25.65 8.54
C ASP A 600 22.07 24.73 7.61
N THR A 601 23.23 24.25 8.09
CA THR A 601 24.19 23.40 7.36
C THR A 601 23.93 21.89 7.49
N GLU A 602 22.81 21.44 8.07
CA GLU A 602 22.57 20.02 8.37
C GLU A 602 22.01 19.17 7.20
N GLU A 603 21.27 19.74 6.24
CA GLU A 603 20.60 18.93 5.19
C GLU A 603 21.56 18.33 4.14
N ASP A 604 22.52 19.12 3.68
CA ASP A 604 23.48 18.72 2.65
C ASP A 604 24.46 17.59 3.09
N PRO A 605 25.00 17.59 4.33
CA PRO A 605 25.77 16.43 4.80
C PRO A 605 24.92 15.17 4.93
N GLU A 606 23.61 15.26 5.21
CA GLU A 606 22.72 14.10 5.22
C GLU A 606 22.50 13.51 3.81
N LEU A 607 22.25 14.37 2.80
CA LEU A 607 22.07 13.94 1.41
C LEU A 607 23.34 13.25 0.85
N ALA A 608 24.50 13.86 1.08
CA ALA A 608 25.81 13.30 0.75
C ALA A 608 26.08 11.93 1.42
N ARG A 609 25.69 11.80 2.69
CA ARG A 609 25.79 10.54 3.44
C ARG A 609 24.89 9.46 2.82
N LEU A 610 23.63 9.80 2.52
CA LEU A 610 22.68 8.89 1.90
C LEU A 610 23.15 8.43 0.51
N PHE A 611 23.67 9.36 -0.31
CA PHE A 611 24.29 9.05 -1.60
C PHE A 611 25.41 8.01 -1.47
N THR A 612 26.33 8.23 -0.52
CA THR A 612 27.44 7.30 -0.27
C THR A 612 26.93 5.93 0.20
N LEU A 613 25.91 5.90 1.06
CA LEU A 613 25.29 4.67 1.55
C LEU A 613 24.61 3.87 0.43
N VAL A 614 23.93 4.54 -0.50
CA VAL A 614 23.31 3.89 -1.66
C VAL A 614 24.37 3.21 -2.52
N ILE A 615 25.46 3.90 -2.85
CA ILE A 615 26.55 3.33 -3.67
C ILE A 615 27.26 2.17 -2.94
N ALA A 616 27.54 2.34 -1.65
CA ALA A 616 28.12 1.27 -0.85
C ALA A 616 27.20 0.04 -0.81
N SER A 617 25.88 0.25 -0.76
CA SER A 617 24.88 -0.82 -0.85
C SER A 617 24.85 -1.48 -2.24
N GLU A 618 24.96 -0.70 -3.34
CA GLU A 618 25.08 -1.22 -4.70
C GLU A 618 26.28 -2.16 -4.86
N ILE A 619 27.43 -1.77 -4.31
CA ILE A 619 28.68 -2.54 -4.35
C ILE A 619 28.58 -3.76 -3.44
N ALA A 620 28.18 -3.58 -2.17
CA ALA A 620 28.13 -4.65 -1.16
C ALA A 620 27.20 -5.80 -1.57
N HIS A 621 26.05 -5.47 -2.15
CA HIS A 621 25.02 -6.45 -2.51
C HIS A 621 25.05 -6.86 -3.98
N LYS A 622 25.95 -6.28 -4.79
CA LYS A 622 26.06 -6.52 -6.25
C LYS A 622 24.76 -6.21 -7.00
N VAL A 623 24.18 -5.05 -6.70
CA VAL A 623 22.86 -4.61 -7.21
C VAL A 623 22.94 -3.40 -8.13
N GLY A 624 24.14 -2.93 -8.46
CA GLY A 624 24.37 -1.86 -9.45
C GLY A 624 24.15 -2.29 -10.91
N PRO A 625 24.57 -1.47 -11.89
CA PRO A 625 24.24 -1.61 -13.31
C PRO A 625 24.54 -2.97 -13.96
N GLY A 626 25.59 -3.65 -13.50
CA GLY A 626 26.00 -4.98 -13.99
C GLY A 626 25.30 -6.15 -13.31
N SER A 627 24.30 -5.92 -12.46
CA SER A 627 23.67 -6.97 -11.66
C SER A 627 22.87 -7.97 -12.49
N SER A 628 23.06 -9.26 -12.23
CA SER A 628 22.19 -10.34 -12.75
C SER A 628 20.92 -10.53 -11.91
N LEU A 629 20.78 -9.77 -10.82
CA LEU A 629 19.63 -9.82 -9.90
C LEU A 629 18.49 -8.89 -10.32
N SER A 630 18.62 -8.18 -11.44
CA SER A 630 17.59 -7.34 -12.03
C SER A 630 17.31 -7.71 -13.49
N GLY A 631 16.16 -7.26 -13.99
CA GLY A 631 15.67 -7.44 -15.36
C GLY A 631 16.52 -6.72 -16.39
N ARG A 632 17.33 -5.74 -15.97
CA ARG A 632 18.20 -4.94 -16.84
C ARG A 632 19.10 -5.78 -17.73
N ASN A 633 19.83 -6.71 -17.13
CA ASN A 633 20.84 -7.51 -17.84
C ASN A 633 20.28 -8.79 -18.48
N TYR A 634 18.97 -8.85 -18.71
CA TYR A 634 18.37 -9.94 -19.47
C TYR A 634 18.79 -9.89 -20.95
N ARG A 635 19.35 -11.00 -21.46
CA ARG A 635 19.95 -11.10 -22.81
C ARG A 635 19.04 -11.73 -23.88
N GLY A 636 17.79 -12.05 -23.58
CA GLY A 636 16.87 -12.66 -24.56
C GLY A 636 16.05 -11.61 -25.33
N ARG A 637 15.51 -11.99 -26.50
CA ARG A 637 14.50 -11.21 -27.22
C ARG A 637 13.19 -11.19 -26.44
N LEU A 638 12.52 -10.03 -26.43
CA LEU A 638 11.27 -9.80 -25.67
C LEU A 638 10.05 -9.60 -26.58
N GLU A 639 10.25 -9.49 -27.89
CA GLU A 639 9.16 -9.40 -28.88
C GLU A 639 8.17 -10.55 -28.70
N HIS A 640 6.88 -10.22 -28.61
CA HIS A 640 5.77 -11.18 -28.42
C HIS A 640 5.86 -12.08 -27.18
N VAL A 641 6.68 -11.74 -26.16
CA VAL A 641 6.79 -12.52 -24.92
C VAL A 641 5.79 -12.00 -23.88
N ASP A 642 4.94 -12.88 -23.35
CA ASP A 642 4.21 -12.64 -22.10
C ASP A 642 5.21 -12.63 -20.93
N LEU A 643 5.46 -11.44 -20.40
CA LEU A 643 6.45 -11.20 -19.36
C LEU A 643 6.11 -11.96 -18.07
N LEU A 644 4.85 -12.00 -17.65
CA LEU A 644 4.45 -12.67 -16.41
C LEU A 644 4.43 -14.19 -16.54
N LYS A 645 4.05 -14.73 -17.70
CA LYS A 645 4.16 -16.17 -17.96
C LYS A 645 5.62 -16.61 -18.02
N ARG A 646 6.49 -15.81 -18.64
CA ARG A 646 7.91 -16.13 -18.81
C ARG A 646 8.72 -15.97 -17.52
N PHE A 647 8.52 -14.86 -16.81
CA PHE A 647 9.33 -14.47 -15.65
C PHE A 647 8.61 -14.65 -14.32
N GLY A 648 7.31 -14.93 -14.30
CA GLY A 648 6.54 -15.02 -13.07
C GLY A 648 6.60 -16.35 -12.34
N GLY A 649 6.63 -17.48 -13.05
CA GLY A 649 6.31 -18.79 -12.48
C GLY A 649 7.35 -19.46 -11.58
N SER A 650 6.85 -20.22 -10.60
CA SER A 650 7.57 -21.19 -9.75
C SER A 650 7.42 -22.66 -10.23
N GLY A 651 7.00 -22.88 -11.48
CA GLY A 651 6.93 -24.20 -12.11
C GLY A 651 8.31 -24.87 -12.22
N LEU A 652 8.34 -26.16 -12.58
CA LEU A 652 9.54 -26.82 -13.09
C LEU A 652 9.99 -26.04 -14.32
N SER A 653 10.79 -24.99 -14.11
CA SER A 653 11.38 -24.23 -15.19
C SER A 653 12.11 -25.22 -16.10
N PRO A 654 11.96 -25.14 -17.44
CA PRO A 654 12.93 -25.79 -18.31
C PRO A 654 14.30 -25.33 -17.82
N LEU A 655 15.28 -26.23 -17.76
CA LEU A 655 16.61 -26.13 -17.15
C LEU A 655 17.45 -24.86 -17.49
N PHE A 656 16.88 -23.88 -18.19
CA PHE A 656 17.49 -22.71 -18.80
C PHE A 656 16.98 -21.35 -18.29
N SER A 657 16.01 -21.25 -17.36
CA SER A 657 15.57 -19.94 -16.82
C SER A 657 16.51 -19.39 -15.74
N ARG A 658 17.62 -18.76 -16.17
CA ARG A 658 18.69 -18.21 -15.30
C ARG A 658 18.37 -16.87 -14.60
N ALA A 659 17.29 -16.19 -14.95
CA ALA A 659 16.99 -14.85 -14.40
C ALA A 659 16.50 -14.93 -12.95
N ASN A 660 17.01 -14.13 -12.01
CA ASN A 660 16.55 -14.12 -10.62
C ASN A 660 16.31 -12.68 -10.16
N PHE A 661 15.11 -12.17 -10.37
CA PHE A 661 14.80 -10.77 -10.07
C PHE A 661 14.56 -10.59 -8.57
N LYS A 662 15.51 -9.92 -7.92
CA LYS A 662 15.49 -9.61 -6.49
C LYS A 662 15.72 -8.12 -6.22
N THR A 663 16.15 -7.36 -7.23
CA THR A 663 16.51 -5.94 -7.11
C THR A 663 15.89 -5.15 -8.25
N THR A 664 15.77 -3.84 -8.05
CA THR A 664 15.33 -2.91 -9.09
C THR A 664 16.27 -2.96 -10.32
N PRO A 665 15.74 -2.82 -11.55
CA PRO A 665 16.56 -2.58 -12.75
C PRO A 665 17.01 -1.12 -12.90
N TYR A 666 16.47 -0.21 -12.09
CA TYR A 666 16.65 1.23 -12.20
C TYR A 666 17.56 1.73 -11.08
N CYS A 667 18.88 1.63 -11.31
CA CYS A 667 19.92 1.99 -10.34
C CYS A 667 20.07 3.52 -10.25
N LEU A 668 20.84 4.00 -9.26
CA LEU A 668 21.07 5.43 -9.07
C LEU A 668 21.61 6.11 -10.34
N ILE A 669 22.58 5.49 -11.00
CA ILE A 669 23.17 6.04 -12.22
C ILE A 669 22.19 6.11 -13.39
N ASP A 670 21.19 5.23 -13.45
CA ASP A 670 20.17 5.28 -14.51
C ASP A 670 19.23 6.46 -14.30
N TRP A 671 18.88 6.74 -13.05
CA TRP A 671 18.11 7.93 -12.68
C TRP A 671 18.88 9.21 -13.03
N LEU A 672 20.16 9.30 -12.63
CA LEU A 672 21.00 10.48 -12.87
C LEU A 672 21.20 10.75 -14.37
N ARG A 673 21.47 9.71 -15.16
CA ARG A 673 21.65 9.85 -16.61
C ARG A 673 20.34 10.22 -17.31
N PHE A 674 19.22 9.63 -16.90
CA PHE A 674 17.92 10.01 -17.43
C PHE A 674 17.62 11.49 -17.19
N GLU A 675 17.93 12.01 -15.98
CA GLU A 675 17.75 13.43 -15.67
C GLU A 675 18.71 14.35 -16.42
N TYR A 676 19.95 13.91 -16.61
CA TYR A 676 20.92 14.66 -17.41
C TYR A 676 20.49 14.75 -18.88
N GLU A 677 19.99 13.65 -19.45
CA GLU A 677 19.49 13.60 -20.83
C GLU A 677 18.18 14.38 -20.98
N SER A 678 17.24 14.24 -20.04
CA SER A 678 15.93 14.90 -20.10
C SER A 678 16.02 16.42 -20.03
N THR A 679 17.05 16.92 -19.36
CA THR A 679 17.29 18.34 -19.23
C THR A 679 17.94 18.94 -20.46
N MET A 680 18.60 18.20 -21.36
CA MET A 680 19.27 18.73 -22.57
C MET A 680 18.32 19.51 -23.51
N PRO A 681 18.80 20.56 -24.22
CA PRO A 681 18.01 21.24 -25.24
C PRO A 681 17.63 20.24 -26.35
N ARG A 682 16.34 20.11 -26.65
CA ARG A 682 15.88 19.25 -27.75
C ARG A 682 16.24 19.88 -29.10
N ASP A 683 16.79 19.09 -30.01
CA ASP A 683 17.00 19.47 -31.41
C ASP A 683 15.78 19.00 -32.20
N ASP A 684 14.85 19.91 -32.52
CA ASP A 684 13.50 19.64 -33.05
C ASP A 684 13.47 18.99 -34.46
N ARG A 685 14.63 18.64 -35.03
CA ARG A 685 14.78 18.19 -36.42
C ARG A 685 14.50 16.70 -36.66
N PHE A 686 14.22 15.90 -35.62
CA PHE A 686 14.16 14.42 -35.72
C PHE A 686 12.93 13.74 -35.11
N ALA A 687 11.85 14.46 -34.81
CA ALA A 687 10.63 13.84 -34.29
C ALA A 687 9.88 13.07 -35.40
N SER A 688 10.14 11.76 -35.53
CA SER A 688 9.37 10.88 -36.42
C SER A 688 9.09 9.53 -35.75
N SER A 689 7.85 9.34 -35.29
CA SER A 689 7.20 8.04 -35.06
C SER A 689 5.70 8.26 -34.80
N SER A 690 4.88 7.20 -34.89
CA SER A 690 3.43 7.24 -34.69
C SER A 690 3.05 7.74 -33.27
N PRO A 691 2.07 8.64 -33.13
CA PRO A 691 1.82 9.37 -31.87
C PRO A 691 1.39 8.49 -30.68
N SER A 692 0.65 7.41 -30.90
CA SER A 692 0.11 6.58 -29.80
C SER A 692 1.14 5.66 -29.14
N GLN A 693 2.00 5.00 -29.93
CA GLN A 693 3.08 4.15 -29.39
C GLN A 693 4.15 4.98 -28.65
N ASP A 694 4.39 6.21 -29.10
CA ASP A 694 5.30 7.12 -28.43
C ASP A 694 4.76 7.56 -27.05
N LEU A 695 3.44 7.75 -26.90
CA LEU A 695 2.86 8.15 -25.62
C LEU A 695 2.86 7.03 -24.57
N GLU A 696 2.54 5.78 -24.92
CA GLU A 696 2.66 4.63 -23.99
C GLU A 696 4.11 4.52 -23.51
N LEU A 697 5.06 4.50 -24.44
CA LEU A 697 6.49 4.39 -24.13
C LEU A 697 6.97 5.53 -23.22
N ARG A 698 6.59 6.77 -23.54
CA ARG A 698 6.92 7.96 -22.76
C ARG A 698 6.33 7.90 -21.36
N THR A 699 5.06 7.52 -21.24
CA THR A 699 4.35 7.39 -19.96
C THR A 699 5.01 6.34 -19.09
N LEU A 700 5.34 5.16 -19.63
CA LEU A 700 6.00 4.10 -18.86
C LEU A 700 7.42 4.48 -18.44
N LYS A 701 8.19 5.18 -19.29
CA LYS A 701 9.52 5.71 -18.93
C LYS A 701 9.43 6.72 -17.78
N GLN A 702 8.50 7.67 -17.87
CA GLN A 702 8.27 8.66 -16.82
C GLN A 702 7.78 8.00 -15.54
N LEU A 703 6.86 7.03 -15.62
CA LEU A 703 6.38 6.27 -14.47
C LEU A 703 7.54 5.55 -13.77
N LEU A 704 8.39 4.82 -14.51
CA LEU A 704 9.57 4.16 -13.93
C LEU A 704 10.51 5.18 -13.24
N HIS A 705 10.65 6.36 -13.83
CA HIS A 705 11.53 7.42 -13.33
C HIS A 705 11.01 8.08 -12.05
N THR A 706 9.69 8.25 -11.92
CA THR A 706 9.06 8.93 -10.78
C THR A 706 8.57 7.98 -9.70
N LEU A 707 8.41 6.67 -9.96
CA LEU A 707 7.79 5.72 -9.04
C LEU A 707 8.46 5.70 -7.66
N LEU A 708 7.69 5.99 -6.61
CA LEU A 708 8.12 5.88 -5.22
C LEU A 708 7.21 4.90 -4.44
N PRO A 709 7.79 4.01 -3.61
CA PRO A 709 7.03 3.25 -2.63
C PRO A 709 6.59 4.14 -1.45
N PRO A 710 5.66 3.69 -0.59
CA PRO A 710 5.46 4.30 0.71
C PRO A 710 6.79 4.33 1.50
N LEU A 711 7.23 5.54 1.87
CA LEU A 711 8.49 5.76 2.61
C LEU A 711 8.25 5.89 4.12
N SER A 712 7.19 5.25 4.62
CA SER A 712 6.91 5.13 6.05
C SER A 712 6.23 3.79 6.36
N LEU A 713 6.51 3.23 7.55
CA LEU A 713 5.79 2.08 8.10
C LEU A 713 5.39 2.38 9.54
N SER A 714 4.09 2.30 9.83
CA SER A 714 3.58 2.47 11.20
C SER A 714 3.27 1.13 11.85
N TYR A 715 3.79 0.93 13.06
CA TYR A 715 3.38 -0.09 14.02
C TYR A 715 2.38 0.50 15.01
N TYR A 716 1.49 -0.35 15.53
CA TYR A 716 0.46 0.10 16.47
C TYR A 716 0.80 -0.25 17.91
N TYR A 717 1.53 -1.35 18.13
CA TYR A 717 1.80 -1.86 19.47
C TYR A 717 3.29 -1.99 19.77
N THR A 718 4.14 -2.02 18.75
CA THR A 718 5.55 -2.35 18.87
C THR A 718 6.40 -1.16 18.48
N GLU A 719 7.12 -0.63 19.45
CA GLU A 719 8.11 0.39 19.22
C GLU A 719 9.45 -0.23 18.85
N PHE A 720 9.86 -0.04 17.61
CA PHE A 720 11.13 -0.52 17.10
C PHE A 720 11.56 0.29 15.87
N PRO A 721 12.81 0.79 15.77
CA PRO A 721 13.24 1.68 14.69
C PRO A 721 13.57 0.94 13.37
N TYR A 722 13.23 -0.34 13.26
CA TYR A 722 13.59 -1.18 12.12
C TYR A 722 12.45 -2.11 11.71
N LEU A 723 12.59 -2.77 10.55
CA LEU A 723 11.68 -3.84 10.15
C LEU A 723 11.71 -4.96 11.20
N LEU A 724 10.54 -5.30 11.77
CA LEU A 724 10.41 -6.32 12.80
C LEU A 724 10.85 -7.69 12.26
N PRO A 725 11.74 -8.41 12.96
CA PRO A 725 12.12 -9.76 12.57
C PRO A 725 10.99 -10.75 12.90
N ASN A 726 10.78 -11.76 12.06
CA ASN A 726 9.74 -12.77 12.26
C ASN A 726 10.30 -14.18 12.08
N ASN A 727 11.35 -14.52 12.83
CA ASN A 727 12.09 -15.77 12.70
C ASN A 727 11.60 -16.91 13.62
N VAL A 728 10.43 -16.74 14.25
CA VAL A 728 9.84 -17.73 15.17
C VAL A 728 9.68 -19.09 14.48
N GLY A 729 10.17 -20.15 15.13
CA GLY A 729 10.14 -21.52 14.60
C GLY A 729 8.74 -22.12 14.48
N ASN A 730 8.55 -23.04 13.53
CA ASN A 730 7.24 -23.62 13.22
C ASN A 730 6.60 -24.39 14.39
N VAL A 731 7.39 -25.04 15.26
CA VAL A 731 6.85 -25.76 16.43
C VAL A 731 6.12 -24.80 17.35
N TRP A 732 6.74 -23.66 17.66
CA TRP A 732 6.12 -22.65 18.51
C TRP A 732 4.87 -22.05 17.83
N ARG A 733 4.94 -21.75 16.53
CA ARG A 733 3.77 -21.26 15.78
C ARG A 733 2.61 -22.24 15.84
N LEU A 734 2.87 -23.54 15.71
CA LEU A 734 1.84 -24.57 15.81
C LEU A 734 1.25 -24.64 17.22
N THR A 735 2.09 -24.59 18.26
CA THR A 735 1.62 -24.55 19.66
C THR A 735 0.71 -23.34 19.90
N THR A 736 1.12 -22.15 19.47
CA THR A 736 0.33 -20.93 19.64
C THR A 736 -0.94 -20.96 18.79
N ALA A 737 -0.89 -21.48 17.56
CA ALA A 737 -2.08 -21.65 16.74
C ALA A 737 -3.15 -22.52 17.44
N MET A 738 -2.74 -23.55 18.19
CA MET A 738 -3.66 -24.45 18.89
C MET A 738 -4.09 -23.92 20.26
N SER A 739 -3.15 -23.40 21.05
CA SER A 739 -3.33 -23.09 22.48
C SER A 739 -3.36 -21.61 22.83
N SER A 740 -3.30 -20.71 21.83
CA SER A 740 -3.23 -19.26 22.00
C SER A 740 -1.94 -18.77 22.67
N CYS A 741 -1.78 -17.46 22.79
CA CYS A 741 -0.69 -16.77 23.48
C CYS A 741 -1.19 -15.57 24.29
N GLY A 742 -0.32 -15.01 25.14
CA GLY A 742 -0.65 -13.84 25.92
C GLY A 742 -0.84 -12.58 25.08
N LYS A 743 -1.38 -11.52 25.69
CA LYS A 743 -1.65 -10.23 25.05
C LYS A 743 -0.42 -9.60 24.37
N ALA A 744 0.75 -9.69 24.99
CA ALA A 744 2.00 -9.16 24.43
C ALA A 744 2.38 -9.83 23.11
N ASP A 745 2.30 -11.16 23.05
CA ASP A 745 2.59 -11.92 21.84
C ASP A 745 1.53 -11.65 20.75
N THR A 746 0.26 -11.59 21.14
CA THR A 746 -0.87 -11.26 20.25
C THR A 746 -0.63 -9.93 19.53
N ARG A 747 -0.27 -8.87 20.28
CA ARG A 747 0.03 -7.54 19.73
C ARG A 747 1.27 -7.50 18.86
N TYR A 748 2.32 -8.22 19.22
CA TYR A 748 3.50 -8.34 18.38
C TYR A 748 3.21 -9.07 17.07
N LEU A 749 2.40 -10.14 17.08
CA LEU A 749 1.99 -10.84 15.85
C LEU A 749 1.28 -9.91 14.88
N PHE A 750 0.46 -9.00 15.39
CA PHE A 750 -0.17 -7.96 14.60
C PHE A 750 0.87 -7.08 13.87
N ASP A 751 1.81 -6.48 14.60
CA ASP A 751 2.83 -5.63 13.96
C ASP A 751 3.81 -6.43 13.09
N ALA A 752 4.09 -7.69 13.42
CA ALA A 752 4.85 -8.59 12.57
C ALA A 752 4.13 -8.89 11.25
N GLY A 753 2.79 -9.02 11.29
CA GLY A 753 1.94 -9.11 10.11
C GLY A 753 2.02 -7.85 9.24
N ARG A 754 1.91 -6.67 9.85
CA ARG A 754 2.14 -5.38 9.15
C ARG A 754 3.52 -5.33 8.51
N CYS A 755 4.57 -5.70 9.25
CA CYS A 755 5.94 -5.67 8.74
C CYS A 755 6.15 -6.63 7.55
N ASP A 756 5.60 -7.85 7.60
CA ASP A 756 5.74 -8.81 6.49
C ASP A 756 4.90 -8.40 5.26
N ALA A 757 3.74 -7.77 5.47
CA ALA A 757 2.98 -7.16 4.39
C ALA A 757 3.76 -6.00 3.73
N PHE A 758 4.47 -5.19 4.52
CA PHE A 758 5.36 -4.15 3.98
C PHE A 758 6.52 -4.75 3.18
N ARG A 759 7.14 -5.85 3.65
CA ARG A 759 8.17 -6.55 2.88
C ARG A 759 7.65 -7.06 1.54
N TRP A 760 6.44 -7.62 1.54
CA TRP A 760 5.79 -8.09 0.31
C TRP A 760 5.53 -6.91 -0.64
N LEU A 761 4.99 -5.80 -0.13
CA LEU A 761 4.73 -4.58 -0.88
C LEU A 761 5.98 -4.03 -1.57
N ILE A 762 7.10 -3.88 -0.83
CA ILE A 762 8.35 -3.43 -1.45
C ILE A 762 8.84 -4.44 -2.50
N GLY A 763 8.60 -5.74 -2.29
CA GLY A 763 8.80 -6.77 -3.29
C GLY A 763 7.95 -6.57 -4.56
N GLU A 764 6.70 -6.13 -4.42
CA GLU A 764 5.81 -5.78 -5.56
C GLU A 764 6.34 -4.57 -6.33
N TYR A 765 6.79 -3.52 -5.64
CA TYR A 765 7.41 -2.37 -6.30
C TYR A 765 8.66 -2.75 -7.09
N ILE A 766 9.57 -3.53 -6.49
CA ILE A 766 10.76 -4.03 -7.19
C ILE A 766 10.34 -4.88 -8.41
N SER A 767 9.35 -5.75 -8.24
CA SER A 767 8.81 -6.57 -9.32
C SER A 767 8.21 -5.70 -10.44
N PHE A 768 7.46 -4.67 -10.09
CA PHE A 768 6.83 -3.75 -11.03
C PHE A 768 7.86 -2.98 -11.85
N GLU A 769 8.92 -2.47 -11.22
CA GLU A 769 10.00 -1.81 -11.96
C GLU A 769 10.72 -2.76 -12.93
N ASN A 770 10.93 -4.02 -12.51
CA ASN A 770 11.46 -5.05 -13.41
C ASN A 770 10.52 -5.28 -14.60
N TRP A 771 9.21 -5.33 -14.36
CA TRP A 771 8.23 -5.45 -15.43
C TRP A 771 8.20 -4.22 -16.34
N LEU A 772 8.15 -3.00 -15.79
CA LEU A 772 8.20 -1.74 -16.52
C LEU A 772 9.44 -1.68 -17.42
N HIS A 773 10.61 -1.99 -16.87
CA HIS A 773 11.86 -2.00 -17.64
C HIS A 773 11.81 -3.00 -18.81
N LEU A 774 11.28 -4.21 -18.57
CA LEU A 774 11.15 -5.23 -19.63
C LEU A 774 10.11 -4.81 -20.69
N ARG A 775 9.00 -4.18 -20.28
CA ARG A 775 7.97 -3.66 -21.18
C ARG A 775 8.47 -2.50 -22.04
N ILE A 776 9.20 -1.56 -21.45
CA ILE A 776 9.86 -0.45 -22.16
C ILE A 776 10.80 -1.03 -23.23
N ARG A 777 11.66 -2.00 -22.87
CA ARG A 777 12.53 -2.67 -23.84
C ARG A 777 11.78 -3.42 -24.94
N GLN A 778 10.62 -3.99 -24.63
CA GLN A 778 9.76 -4.67 -25.61
C GLN A 778 9.19 -3.66 -26.62
N LEU A 779 8.74 -2.49 -26.16
CA LEU A 779 8.23 -1.41 -27.00
C LEU A 779 9.34 -0.79 -27.87
N GLU A 780 10.51 -0.52 -27.29
CA GLU A 780 11.67 0.01 -28.03
C GLU A 780 12.14 -0.93 -29.14
N GLY A 781 12.11 -2.25 -28.90
CA GLY A 781 12.46 -3.25 -29.92
C GLY A 781 11.40 -3.44 -31.00
N SER A 782 10.14 -3.10 -30.72
CA SER A 782 9.00 -3.29 -31.64
C SER A 782 8.76 -2.09 -32.57
N ALA A 783 9.47 -0.96 -32.37
CA ALA A 783 9.32 0.28 -33.13
C ALA A 783 9.59 0.17 -34.65
N GLY A 784 9.95 -1.02 -35.17
CA GLY A 784 10.11 -1.31 -36.59
C GLY A 784 9.08 -2.29 -37.20
N SER A 785 8.10 -2.78 -36.43
CA SER A 785 7.08 -3.71 -36.92
C SER A 785 5.67 -3.15 -36.68
N ALA A 786 4.93 -2.90 -37.77
CA ALA A 786 3.56 -2.35 -37.75
C ALA A 786 2.53 -3.23 -37.02
N ALA A 787 2.92 -4.39 -36.48
CA ALA A 787 2.10 -5.16 -35.57
C ALA A 787 2.14 -4.51 -34.17
N SER A 788 1.44 -3.38 -34.01
CA SER A 788 1.13 -2.85 -32.67
C SER A 788 0.52 -3.99 -31.88
N ALA A 789 1.18 -4.38 -30.79
CA ALA A 789 0.75 -5.47 -29.93
C ALA A 789 -0.73 -5.26 -29.58
N ALA A 790 -1.60 -6.04 -30.22
CA ALA A 790 -3.00 -6.07 -29.89
C ALA A 790 -3.13 -6.18 -28.37
N ARG A 791 -3.95 -5.30 -27.78
CA ARG A 791 -4.35 -5.26 -26.38
C ARG A 791 -4.92 -6.63 -25.99
N VAL A 792 -4.04 -7.55 -25.60
CA VAL A 792 -4.43 -8.87 -25.11
C VAL A 792 -3.47 -9.19 -23.98
N PHE A 793 -3.76 -8.64 -22.80
CA PHE A 793 -3.42 -9.39 -21.60
C PHE A 793 -4.32 -10.62 -21.68
N PRO A 794 -3.80 -11.84 -21.91
CA PRO A 794 -4.65 -13.00 -22.02
C PRO A 794 -5.44 -13.12 -20.72
N GLY A 795 -6.75 -12.87 -20.82
CA GLY A 795 -7.68 -13.18 -19.74
C GLY A 795 -7.48 -14.66 -19.40
N ALA A 796 -7.32 -14.97 -18.13
CA ALA A 796 -7.73 -16.29 -17.69
C ALA A 796 -9.23 -16.35 -18.02
N ASP A 797 -9.62 -17.23 -18.95
CA ASP A 797 -11.04 -17.47 -19.21
C ASP A 797 -11.74 -17.66 -17.86
N PRO A 798 -12.70 -16.79 -17.49
CA PRO A 798 -13.47 -17.02 -16.29
C PRO A 798 -14.21 -18.35 -16.46
N ASP A 799 -14.28 -19.13 -15.38
CA ASP A 799 -15.15 -20.30 -15.34
C ASP A 799 -16.58 -19.80 -15.63
N PRO A 800 -17.27 -20.26 -16.68
CA PRO A 800 -18.52 -19.66 -17.20
C PRO A 800 -19.74 -19.86 -16.28
N ALA A 801 -19.53 -20.14 -14.98
CA ALA A 801 -20.57 -20.60 -14.07
C ALA A 801 -21.23 -19.50 -13.22
N THR A 802 -20.93 -18.22 -13.45
CA THR A 802 -21.52 -17.11 -12.67
C THR A 802 -21.83 -15.90 -13.54
N ASP A 803 -23.13 -15.65 -13.77
CA ASP A 803 -23.70 -14.48 -14.51
C ASP A 803 -23.30 -13.10 -13.91
N SER A 804 -22.53 -13.03 -12.82
CA SER A 804 -22.20 -11.76 -12.13
C SER A 804 -21.00 -10.98 -12.72
N TYR A 805 -20.30 -11.56 -13.70
CA TYR A 805 -19.09 -10.97 -14.31
C TYR A 805 -19.34 -10.25 -15.64
N ASP A 806 -20.59 -10.01 -16.01
CA ASP A 806 -20.95 -9.37 -17.29
C ASP A 806 -20.61 -7.88 -17.35
N ARG A 807 -20.42 -7.22 -16.20
CA ARG A 807 -20.13 -5.78 -16.11
C ARG A 807 -18.73 -5.50 -15.54
N PRO A 808 -18.04 -4.45 -16.00
CA PRO A 808 -16.77 -4.01 -15.43
C PRO A 808 -16.84 -3.66 -13.93
N ILE A 809 -15.73 -3.81 -13.23
CA ILE A 809 -15.64 -3.56 -11.78
C ILE A 809 -15.95 -2.11 -11.44
N HIS A 810 -15.41 -1.15 -12.21
CA HIS A 810 -15.69 0.27 -12.02
C HIS A 810 -17.19 0.58 -12.07
N ALA A 811 -17.93 0.01 -13.02
CA ALA A 811 -19.39 0.20 -13.13
C ALA A 811 -20.13 -0.38 -11.91
N ARG A 812 -19.74 -1.58 -11.45
CA ARG A 812 -20.28 -2.18 -10.22
C ARG A 812 -19.99 -1.33 -8.98
N GLN A 813 -18.82 -0.70 -8.92
CA GLN A 813 -18.44 0.21 -7.83
C GLN A 813 -19.24 1.51 -7.88
N HIS A 814 -19.46 2.06 -9.07
CA HIS A 814 -20.32 3.22 -9.26
C HIS A 814 -21.75 2.95 -8.75
N ASP A 815 -22.35 1.81 -9.12
CA ASP A 815 -23.68 1.40 -8.64
C ASP A 815 -23.71 1.25 -7.11
N PHE A 816 -22.69 0.60 -6.54
CA PHE A 816 -22.56 0.41 -5.10
C PHE A 816 -22.47 1.75 -4.36
N LEU A 817 -21.64 2.68 -4.83
CA LEU A 817 -21.49 4.00 -4.23
C LEU A 817 -22.77 4.82 -4.39
N SER A 818 -23.37 4.84 -5.58
CA SER A 818 -24.62 5.58 -5.84
C SER A 818 -25.75 5.10 -4.94
N SER A 819 -25.89 3.77 -4.77
CA SER A 819 -26.88 3.18 -3.87
C SER A 819 -26.61 3.52 -2.41
N THR A 820 -25.35 3.52 -1.97
CA THR A 820 -24.98 3.71 -0.57
C THR A 820 -25.01 5.20 -0.18
N LEU A 821 -24.46 6.07 -1.02
CA LEU A 821 -24.47 7.52 -0.80
C LEU A 821 -25.85 8.14 -1.02
N GLY A 822 -26.80 7.42 -1.64
CA GLY A 822 -28.19 7.87 -1.80
C GLY A 822 -28.91 8.17 -0.48
N PHE A 823 -28.46 7.59 0.64
CA PHE A 823 -29.01 7.85 1.98
C PHE A 823 -28.46 9.13 2.64
N LEU A 824 -27.45 9.77 2.05
CA LEU A 824 -26.69 10.85 2.67
C LEU A 824 -27.07 12.23 2.09
N ASP A 825 -26.85 13.27 2.89
CA ASP A 825 -26.91 14.66 2.44
C ASP A 825 -25.60 15.07 1.76
N HIS A 826 -25.62 15.11 0.43
CA HIS A 826 -24.45 15.42 -0.39
C HIS A 826 -23.95 16.85 -0.17
N GLU A 827 -24.84 17.81 0.07
CA GLU A 827 -24.45 19.22 0.27
C GLU A 827 -23.74 19.40 1.61
N GLY A 828 -24.26 18.77 2.67
CA GLY A 828 -23.61 18.70 3.98
C GLY A 828 -22.23 18.04 3.94
N LEU A 829 -22.07 16.96 3.16
CA LEU A 829 -20.79 16.27 3.02
C LEU A 829 -19.76 17.06 2.21
N LEU A 830 -20.16 17.75 1.15
CA LEU A 830 -19.25 18.59 0.37
C LEU A 830 -18.67 19.75 1.19
N LYS A 831 -19.35 20.18 2.27
CA LYS A 831 -18.81 21.17 3.22
C LYS A 831 -17.64 20.63 4.06
N LEU A 832 -17.46 19.30 4.14
CA LEU A 832 -16.31 18.67 4.79
C LEU A 832 -15.07 18.63 3.90
N CYS A 833 -15.25 18.74 2.59
CA CYS A 833 -14.14 18.73 1.64
C CYS A 833 -13.38 20.06 1.70
N GLY A 834 -12.05 20.02 1.53
CA GLY A 834 -11.24 21.23 1.44
C GLY A 834 -11.68 22.14 0.28
N SER A 835 -11.49 23.45 0.44
CA SER A 835 -11.69 24.41 -0.66
C SER A 835 -10.73 24.09 -1.80
N SER A 836 -11.13 24.42 -3.02
CA SER A 836 -10.34 24.23 -4.23
C SER A 836 -9.14 25.17 -4.35
N ASP A 837 -8.82 25.97 -3.32
CA ASP A 837 -7.79 27.01 -3.36
C ASP A 837 -6.44 26.44 -3.82
N LEU A 838 -6.14 26.68 -5.09
CA LEU A 838 -5.04 26.10 -5.86
C LEU A 838 -3.65 26.64 -5.48
N ASP A 839 -3.52 27.54 -4.49
CA ASP A 839 -2.40 28.49 -4.52
C ASP A 839 -1.65 28.77 -3.20
N LYS A 840 -1.64 27.85 -2.23
CA LYS A 840 -0.70 27.97 -1.10
C LYS A 840 0.53 27.09 -1.29
N GLY A 841 1.45 27.60 -2.11
CA GLY A 841 2.86 27.19 -2.20
C GLY A 841 3.06 25.68 -2.28
N SER A 842 2.95 25.10 -3.49
CA SER A 842 3.13 23.65 -3.67
C SER A 842 4.48 23.22 -3.10
N SER A 843 4.46 22.51 -1.97
CA SER A 843 5.69 21.92 -1.44
C SER A 843 6.33 21.05 -2.54
N PRO A 844 7.66 20.92 -2.59
CA PRO A 844 8.31 20.07 -3.59
C PRO A 844 7.76 18.63 -3.62
N ASN A 845 7.33 18.11 -2.46
CA ASN A 845 6.65 16.82 -2.39
C ASN A 845 5.31 16.82 -3.12
N SER A 846 4.52 17.88 -2.96
CA SER A 846 3.21 17.96 -3.60
C SER A 846 3.28 18.06 -5.11
N ARG A 847 4.29 18.77 -5.61
CA ARG A 847 4.58 18.78 -7.05
C ARG A 847 4.95 17.39 -7.58
N LEU A 848 5.72 16.61 -6.82
CA LEU A 848 6.08 15.23 -7.19
C LEU A 848 4.85 14.32 -7.23
N LEU A 849 4.01 14.38 -6.20
CA LEU A 849 2.80 13.56 -6.09
C LEU A 849 1.76 13.94 -7.14
N THR A 850 1.59 15.23 -7.44
CA THR A 850 0.75 15.70 -8.57
C THR A 850 1.24 15.13 -9.90
N MET A 851 2.55 15.16 -10.16
CA MET A 851 3.13 14.57 -11.37
C MET A 851 2.92 13.05 -11.42
N GLN A 852 3.08 12.34 -10.29
CA GLN A 852 2.81 10.90 -10.22
C GLN A 852 1.33 10.58 -10.46
N ASN A 853 0.42 11.36 -9.88
CA ASN A 853 -1.02 11.21 -10.06
C ASN A 853 -1.40 11.29 -11.54
N LEU A 854 -0.90 12.30 -12.26
CA LEU A 854 -1.13 12.45 -13.70
C LEU A 854 -0.61 11.25 -14.49
N LEU A 855 0.60 10.78 -14.19
CA LEU A 855 1.20 9.61 -14.87
C LEU A 855 0.41 8.33 -14.61
N VAL A 856 -0.10 8.14 -13.39
CA VAL A 856 -0.95 7.01 -13.04
C VAL A 856 -2.25 7.04 -13.84
N ARG A 857 -2.92 8.19 -13.91
CA ARG A 857 -4.16 8.36 -14.68
C ARG A 857 -3.96 8.13 -16.17
N ARG A 858 -2.87 8.66 -16.75
CA ARG A 858 -2.47 8.36 -18.14
C ARG A 858 -2.22 6.88 -18.38
N ALA A 859 -1.51 6.21 -17.46
CA ALA A 859 -1.25 4.78 -17.55
C ALA A 859 -2.55 3.95 -17.50
N LEU A 860 -3.53 4.36 -16.68
CA LEU A 860 -4.86 3.76 -16.61
C LEU A 860 -5.65 3.99 -17.91
N MET A 861 -5.69 5.23 -18.40
CA MET A 861 -6.37 5.59 -19.66
C MET A 861 -5.83 4.78 -20.85
N LEU A 862 -4.51 4.60 -20.92
CA LEU A 862 -3.86 3.85 -21.99
C LEU A 862 -3.97 2.33 -21.84
N GLY A 863 -4.40 1.83 -20.67
CA GLY A 863 -4.33 0.40 -20.34
C GLY A 863 -2.89 -0.14 -20.37
N ALA A 864 -1.92 0.71 -20.04
CA ALA A 864 -0.49 0.46 -20.27
C ALA A 864 0.16 -0.44 -19.20
N VAL A 865 -0.53 -0.70 -18.09
CA VAL A 865 -0.03 -1.46 -16.94
C VAL A 865 -0.74 -2.80 -16.86
N ASP A 866 0.03 -3.88 -16.67
CA ASP A 866 -0.54 -5.22 -16.51
C ASP A 866 -1.42 -5.29 -15.24
N PRO A 867 -2.61 -5.93 -15.31
CA PRO A 867 -3.52 -6.12 -14.17
C PRO A 867 -2.86 -6.65 -12.90
N HIS A 868 -1.75 -7.40 -13.03
CA HIS A 868 -0.94 -7.87 -11.90
C HIS A 868 -0.43 -6.74 -10.98
N TYR A 869 -0.10 -5.58 -11.54
CA TYR A 869 0.50 -4.44 -10.83
C TYR A 869 -0.49 -3.28 -10.58
N MET A 870 -1.73 -3.39 -11.06
CA MET A 870 -2.76 -2.35 -10.87
C MET A 870 -2.99 -1.99 -9.41
N HIS A 871 -2.80 -2.94 -8.48
CA HIS A 871 -2.89 -2.69 -7.04
C HIS A 871 -1.92 -1.63 -6.51
N ILE A 872 -0.76 -1.42 -7.18
CA ILE A 872 0.19 -0.35 -6.82
C ILE A 872 -0.41 1.02 -7.12
N LEU A 873 -1.22 1.10 -8.18
CA LEU A 873 -1.90 2.32 -8.58
C LEU A 873 -3.05 2.66 -7.62
N CYS A 874 -3.49 1.74 -6.75
CA CYS A 874 -4.48 2.02 -5.71
C CYS A 874 -3.92 2.85 -4.55
N HIS A 875 -2.59 2.99 -4.43
CA HIS A 875 -2.01 3.54 -3.22
C HIS A 875 -2.43 5.01 -2.98
N PRO A 876 -2.96 5.33 -1.79
CA PRO A 876 -3.38 6.66 -1.36
C PRO A 876 -2.49 7.83 -1.76
N HIS A 877 -1.17 7.70 -1.61
CA HIS A 877 -0.23 8.80 -1.88
C HIS A 877 -0.12 9.17 -3.36
N LEU A 878 -0.67 8.36 -4.27
CA LEU A 878 -0.74 8.67 -5.71
C LEU A 878 -2.00 9.46 -6.08
N TRP A 879 -2.91 9.70 -5.13
CA TRP A 879 -4.24 10.28 -5.39
C TRP A 879 -4.62 11.41 -4.43
N MET A 880 -4.27 11.26 -3.15
CA MET A 880 -4.69 12.19 -2.10
C MET A 880 -3.58 13.18 -1.78
N GLU A 881 -3.77 14.41 -2.24
CA GLU A 881 -3.06 15.62 -1.78
C GLU A 881 -3.98 16.81 -1.60
#